data_AF-A0A9D1HLH4-F1
#
_entry.id   AF-A0A9D1HLH4-F1
#
_cell.length_a   1.000
_cell.length_b   1.000
_cell.length_c   1.000
_cell.angle_alpha   90.00
_cell.angle_beta   90.00
_cell.angle_gamma   90.00
#
_symmetry.space_group_name_H-M   'P 1'
#
loop_
_entity.id
_entity.type
_entity.pdbx_description
1 polymer ?
#
loop_
_entity_poly.entity_id
_entity_poly.type
_entity_poly.pdbx_seq_one_letter_code
_entity_poly.pdbx_strand_id
1 'polypeptide(L)'
;MPLGYVGFDLFLCLLAMDWCFIFGLPGSLLLLIVLLFVFGRRGRQTGWIFGLALILSLTFFTFPRPPGTEVSGVVEEVQTYRFFVKDGRARYAFEGEFPDLKEGDRVHITYHALEMETPSNDSDFNEKHYLLGKGVGIKGEVETLQVTGHQWSLKEWFTSRLANSGVRDASEYLLLGAKSESLSETIGTFQTLAVLHLFTISGTHLSLLEKISKQIFSFFFSPRVSRYLILLLMTLYALILKGNLAAWRAYWMFLFQFLPIKRWNTLDRLGLTGIIMLCMNPYVIFHLSFVFAMSLYFALIIFKHDRRSELFLFLFSLMIQAYFQYEVNPLGMLFSWILAPIVDLLFPIFLLNALTGLWFDGLCVFLWQILENGLAFLARFSFTIVTGQPSIWLFLLYYATLLGWGYARTFRRLHWPYGLAFVGACLLIYLSPLLRPYGEVTMIDVGQGDSFLISLPYQKANILIDTGGSLYTDVATKTLIPYLKSRGIRHLDAVLISHDDFDHSGALESLQANYPVEAVYTSFETLELGGLVIRNLNHYPADDNNDTSQVLSFWLGGYHYLMMGDASIAIESELIKEYPELKCDVLKVSHHGSNTGSSADFLAQIQPQIGLVSVARHNLYGHPHEEVMSRLNAYGIRTYLTSENGMVHLYFKDDQTWLKTAKKG
;
A
#
# COMPACT_ATOMS: atom_id res chain seq x y z
N MET A 1 -15.10 19.74 27.69
CA MET A 1 -16.25 19.01 27.11
C MET A 1 -16.81 18.05 28.15
N PRO A 2 -17.98 18.30 28.77
CA PRO A 2 -18.54 17.38 29.75
C PRO A 2 -19.62 16.51 29.09
N LEU A 3 -19.25 15.40 28.42
CA LEU A 3 -20.21 14.43 27.89
C LEU A 3 -19.64 12.99 27.88
N GLY A 4 -20.19 12.14 28.75
CA GLY A 4 -20.79 10.81 28.52
C GLY A 4 -20.23 9.69 27.61
N TYR A 5 -19.14 9.83 26.83
CA TYR A 5 -18.77 8.83 25.80
C TYR A 5 -18.08 7.54 26.31
N VAL A 6 -18.77 6.71 27.10
CA VAL A 6 -18.15 5.53 27.74
C VAL A 6 -17.72 4.48 26.70
N GLY A 7 -18.50 4.31 25.63
CA GLY A 7 -18.19 3.35 24.57
C GLY A 7 -16.96 3.75 23.77
N PHE A 8 -16.79 5.06 23.54
CA PHE A 8 -15.59 5.58 22.88
C PHE A 8 -14.34 5.48 23.77
N ASP A 9 -14.45 5.81 25.05
CA ASP A 9 -13.33 5.67 25.99
C ASP A 9 -12.88 4.20 26.10
N LEU A 10 -13.84 3.26 26.16
CA LEU A 10 -13.56 1.81 26.14
C LEU A 10 -12.88 1.37 24.84
N PHE A 11 -13.38 1.84 23.70
CA PHE A 11 -12.78 1.56 22.40
C PHE A 11 -11.31 2.02 22.32
N LEU A 12 -11.01 3.25 22.77
CA LEU A 12 -9.63 3.75 22.77
C LEU A 12 -8.71 2.90 23.64
N CYS A 13 -9.19 2.50 24.84
CA CYS A 13 -8.43 1.60 25.71
C CYS A 13 -8.19 0.25 25.04
N LEU A 14 -9.21 -0.38 24.45
CA LEU A 14 -9.07 -1.66 23.75
C LEU A 14 -8.11 -1.55 22.55
N LEU A 15 -8.26 -0.51 21.72
CA LEU A 15 -7.38 -0.25 20.58
C LEU A 15 -5.91 -0.13 21.02
N ALA A 16 -5.64 0.68 22.05
CA ALA A 16 -4.28 0.88 22.55
C ALA A 16 -3.70 -0.38 23.19
N MET A 17 -4.56 -1.25 23.72
CA MET A 17 -4.20 -2.51 24.34
C MET A 17 -3.84 -3.59 23.30
N ASP A 18 -4.66 -3.75 22.26
CA ASP A 18 -4.35 -4.63 21.13
C ASP A 18 -3.07 -4.15 20.41
N TRP A 19 -2.89 -2.83 20.28
CA TRP A 19 -1.66 -2.23 19.78
C TRP A 19 -0.44 -2.56 20.67
N CYS A 20 -0.62 -2.59 21.99
CA CYS A 20 0.43 -3.00 22.92
C CYS A 20 0.81 -4.48 22.75
N PHE A 21 -0.16 -5.37 22.50
CA PHE A 21 0.11 -6.79 22.23
C PHE A 21 0.82 -7.00 20.89
N ILE A 22 0.52 -6.20 19.88
CA ILE A 22 1.12 -6.32 18.54
C ILE A 22 2.54 -5.76 18.51
N PHE A 23 2.77 -4.59 19.13
CA PHE A 23 4.03 -3.85 18.97
C PHE A 23 4.94 -3.85 20.20
N GLY A 24 4.49 -4.32 21.36
CA GLY A 24 5.28 -4.30 22.59
C GLY A 24 5.54 -2.87 23.09
N LEU A 25 6.82 -2.50 23.26
CA LEU A 25 7.22 -1.26 23.95
C LEU A 25 6.63 0.03 23.31
N PRO A 26 6.69 0.27 21.99
CA PRO A 26 6.00 1.41 21.37
C PRO A 26 4.48 1.44 21.67
N GLY A 27 3.83 0.28 21.73
CA GLY A 27 2.41 0.21 22.05
C GLY A 27 2.10 0.50 23.52
N SER A 28 3.01 0.17 24.44
CA SER A 28 2.85 0.52 25.86
C SER A 28 2.82 2.03 26.09
N LEU A 29 3.56 2.82 25.29
CA LEU A 29 3.54 4.28 25.36
C LEU A 29 2.18 4.84 24.90
N LEU A 30 1.63 4.31 23.79
CA LEU A 30 0.30 4.69 23.32
C LEU A 30 -0.77 4.37 24.37
N LEU A 31 -0.71 3.19 24.98
CA LEU A 31 -1.62 2.79 26.05
C LEU A 31 -1.54 3.75 27.24
N LEU A 32 -0.34 4.15 27.66
CA LEU A 32 -0.17 5.13 28.73
C LEU A 32 -0.80 6.48 28.38
N ILE A 33 -0.57 6.99 27.18
CA ILE A 33 -1.15 8.26 26.70
C ILE A 33 -2.68 8.19 26.72
N VAL A 34 -3.26 7.09 26.21
CA VAL A 34 -4.71 6.87 26.21
C VAL A 34 -5.26 6.77 27.63
N LEU A 35 -4.59 6.05 28.53
CA LEU A 35 -5.01 5.93 29.93
C LEU A 35 -4.99 7.27 30.65
N LEU A 36 -3.96 8.09 30.44
CA LEU A 36 -3.89 9.45 30.98
C LEU A 36 -5.00 10.34 30.41
N PHE A 37 -5.28 10.25 29.11
CA PHE A 37 -6.39 10.97 28.48
C PHE A 37 -7.75 10.58 29.06
N VAL A 38 -8.02 9.28 29.20
CA VAL A 38 -9.28 8.78 29.78
C VAL A 38 -9.36 9.14 31.27
N PHE A 39 -8.26 9.01 32.03
CA PHE A 39 -8.17 9.42 33.44
C PHE A 39 -8.47 10.91 33.62
N GLY A 40 -7.91 11.80 32.79
CA GLY A 40 -8.23 13.23 32.84
C GLY A 40 -9.71 13.54 32.63
N ARG A 41 -10.46 12.66 31.94
CA ARG A 41 -11.90 12.81 31.68
C ARG A 41 -12.81 12.10 32.68
N ARG A 42 -12.35 10.98 33.25
CA ARG A 42 -13.18 10.01 34.00
C ARG A 42 -12.73 9.75 35.44
N GLY A 43 -11.55 10.22 35.82
CA GLY A 43 -10.95 9.98 37.13
C GLY A 43 -10.93 8.48 37.47
N ARG A 44 -11.53 8.11 38.60
CA ARG A 44 -11.53 6.72 39.09
C ARG A 44 -12.27 5.72 38.20
N GLN A 45 -13.20 6.17 37.34
CA GLN A 45 -13.92 5.27 36.42
C GLN A 45 -13.01 4.65 35.35
N THR A 46 -11.84 5.24 35.09
CA THR A 46 -10.84 4.69 34.15
C THR A 46 -10.42 3.28 34.50
N GLY A 47 -10.34 2.92 35.79
CA GLY A 47 -9.95 1.57 36.21
C GLY A 47 -10.90 0.48 35.69
N TRP A 48 -12.21 0.71 35.76
CA TRP A 48 -13.20 -0.24 35.24
C TRP A 48 -13.22 -0.30 33.71
N ILE A 49 -13.04 0.84 33.03
CA ILE A 49 -12.95 0.89 31.57
C ILE A 49 -11.72 0.11 31.08
N PHE A 50 -10.57 0.32 31.72
CA PHE A 50 -9.36 -0.43 31.45
C PHE A 50 -9.51 -1.93 31.76
N GLY A 51 -10.09 -2.28 32.90
CA GLY A 51 -10.35 -3.68 33.25
C GLY A 51 -11.22 -4.40 32.23
N LEU A 52 -12.26 -3.73 31.72
CA LEU A 52 -13.12 -4.29 30.67
C LEU A 52 -12.37 -4.41 29.33
N ALA A 53 -11.57 -3.41 28.95
CA ALA A 53 -10.73 -3.48 27.75
C ALA A 53 -9.73 -4.64 27.83
N LEU A 54 -9.09 -4.84 28.99
CA LEU A 54 -8.19 -5.96 29.27
C LEU A 54 -8.90 -7.31 29.13
N ILE A 55 -10.09 -7.46 29.70
CA ILE A 55 -10.88 -8.70 29.57
C ILE A 55 -11.23 -8.97 28.11
N LEU A 56 -11.70 -7.96 27.38
CA LEU A 56 -12.03 -8.11 25.95
C LEU A 56 -10.79 -8.50 25.14
N SER A 57 -9.68 -7.81 25.35
CA SER A 57 -8.43 -8.10 24.64
C SER A 57 -7.94 -9.51 24.98
N LEU A 58 -7.88 -9.93 26.25
CA LEU A 58 -7.49 -11.30 26.62
C LEU A 58 -8.44 -12.38 26.09
N THR A 59 -9.73 -12.07 25.88
CA THR A 59 -10.73 -13.03 25.41
C THR A 59 -10.69 -13.21 23.89
N PHE A 60 -10.51 -12.11 23.15
CA PHE A 60 -10.67 -12.09 21.69
C PHE A 60 -9.36 -11.91 20.92
N PHE A 61 -8.30 -11.44 21.57
CA PHE A 61 -7.00 -11.33 20.92
C PHE A 61 -6.46 -12.74 20.65
N THR A 62 -6.24 -13.03 19.37
CA THR A 62 -5.74 -14.32 18.92
C THR A 62 -4.44 -14.11 18.14
N PHE A 63 -3.42 -14.90 18.46
CA PHE A 63 -2.20 -14.95 17.67
C PHE A 63 -2.42 -15.85 16.45
N PRO A 64 -1.74 -15.56 15.31
CA PRO A 64 -1.73 -16.45 14.16
C PRO A 64 -1.26 -17.85 14.59
N ARG A 65 -1.95 -18.87 14.10
CA ARG A 65 -1.60 -20.26 14.42
C ARG A 65 -0.34 -20.68 13.64
N PRO A 66 0.45 -21.64 14.16
CA PRO A 66 1.47 -22.28 13.35
C PRO A 66 0.80 -22.94 12.12
N PRO A 67 1.48 -22.93 10.97
CA PRO A 67 0.94 -23.54 9.77
C PRO A 67 0.84 -25.07 9.91
N GLY A 68 -0.19 -25.66 9.30
CA GLY A 68 -0.28 -27.11 9.08
C GLY A 68 0.17 -27.46 7.66
N THR A 69 -0.09 -28.70 7.25
CA THR A 69 0.16 -29.18 5.87
C THR A 69 -1.13 -29.40 5.08
N GLU A 70 -2.29 -29.42 5.75
CA GLU A 70 -3.59 -29.69 5.13
C GLU A 70 -4.67 -28.79 5.72
N VAL A 71 -5.68 -28.46 4.92
CA VAL A 71 -6.87 -27.73 5.35
C VAL A 71 -8.12 -28.16 4.58
N SER A 72 -9.25 -28.25 5.28
CA SER A 72 -10.58 -28.36 4.67
C SER A 72 -11.41 -27.12 5.01
N GLY A 73 -11.97 -26.47 4.01
CA GLY A 73 -12.73 -25.24 4.23
C GLY A 73 -13.60 -24.83 3.06
N VAL A 74 -14.17 -23.63 3.17
CA VAL A 74 -14.99 -23.01 2.11
C VAL A 74 -14.21 -21.86 1.49
N VAL A 75 -14.18 -21.79 0.16
CA VAL A 75 -13.62 -20.68 -0.60
C VAL A 75 -14.47 -19.43 -0.36
N GLU A 76 -13.86 -18.35 0.16
CA GLU A 76 -14.55 -17.08 0.46
C GLU A 76 -14.30 -15.99 -0.58
N GLU A 77 -13.16 -16.01 -1.28
CA GLU A 77 -12.75 -14.99 -2.25
C GLU A 77 -11.76 -15.64 -3.22
N VAL A 78 -11.93 -15.40 -4.53
CA VAL A 78 -11.04 -15.88 -5.60
C VAL A 78 -10.53 -14.69 -6.39
N GLN A 79 -9.24 -14.68 -6.68
CA GLN A 79 -8.50 -13.73 -7.51
C GLN A 79 -7.70 -14.53 -8.55
N THR A 80 -7.10 -13.87 -9.55
CA THR A 80 -6.43 -14.54 -10.67
C THR A 80 -5.37 -15.56 -10.26
N TYR A 81 -4.52 -15.23 -9.27
CA TYR A 81 -3.43 -16.10 -8.79
C TYR A 81 -3.47 -16.37 -7.29
N ARG A 82 -4.60 -16.06 -6.66
CA ARG A 82 -4.77 -16.19 -5.21
C ARG A 82 -6.22 -16.48 -4.85
N PHE A 83 -6.46 -17.36 -3.89
CA PHE A 83 -7.79 -17.54 -3.32
C PHE A 83 -7.71 -17.67 -1.79
N PHE A 84 -8.85 -17.43 -1.14
CA PHE A 84 -8.96 -17.44 0.31
C PHE A 84 -9.92 -18.51 0.78
N VAL A 85 -9.49 -19.31 1.75
CA VAL A 85 -10.28 -20.42 2.32
C VAL A 85 -10.52 -20.18 3.80
N LYS A 86 -11.70 -20.55 4.29
CA LYS A 86 -12.04 -20.51 5.72
C LYS A 86 -12.47 -21.88 6.22
N ASP A 87 -11.79 -22.40 7.24
CA ASP A 87 -12.07 -23.71 7.88
C ASP A 87 -13.05 -23.62 9.08
N GLY A 88 -13.71 -22.46 9.23
CA GLY A 88 -14.59 -22.13 10.35
C GLY A 88 -13.87 -21.47 11.54
N ARG A 89 -12.55 -21.61 11.68
CA ARG A 89 -11.75 -21.02 12.77
C ARG A 89 -10.69 -20.04 12.27
N ALA A 90 -9.99 -20.37 11.19
CA ALA A 90 -8.93 -19.57 10.59
C ALA A 90 -9.25 -19.29 9.11
N ARG A 91 -8.64 -18.21 8.59
CA ARG A 91 -8.64 -17.87 7.17
C ARG A 91 -7.23 -18.08 6.61
N TYR A 92 -7.17 -18.65 5.42
CA TYR A 92 -5.96 -19.03 4.70
C TYR A 92 -5.91 -18.27 3.38
N ALA A 93 -4.72 -17.91 2.93
CA ALA A 93 -4.47 -17.42 1.58
C ALA A 93 -3.60 -18.43 0.83
N PHE A 94 -4.06 -18.84 -0.34
CA PHE A 94 -3.34 -19.78 -1.19
C PHE A 94 -2.94 -19.10 -2.49
N GLU A 95 -1.71 -19.36 -2.92
CA GLU A 95 -1.13 -18.87 -4.17
C GLU A 95 -0.81 -20.04 -5.09
N GLY A 96 -0.77 -19.77 -6.39
CA GLY A 96 -0.43 -20.74 -7.43
C GLY A 96 -1.46 -20.76 -8.55
N GLU A 97 -1.27 -21.68 -9.48
CA GLU A 97 -2.30 -22.01 -10.47
C GLU A 97 -3.28 -23.02 -9.87
N PHE A 98 -4.57 -22.77 -10.04
CA PHE A 98 -5.63 -23.62 -9.53
C PHE A 98 -6.74 -23.76 -10.57
N PRO A 99 -7.52 -24.87 -10.52
CA PRO A 99 -8.68 -25.03 -11.39
C PRO A 99 -9.70 -23.90 -11.15
N ASP A 100 -10.68 -23.79 -12.04
CA ASP A 100 -11.78 -22.82 -11.94
C ASP A 100 -12.56 -23.02 -10.63
N LEU A 101 -12.15 -22.26 -9.60
CA LEU A 101 -12.76 -22.25 -8.27
C LEU A 101 -13.82 -21.17 -8.19
N LYS A 102 -14.91 -21.48 -7.48
CA LYS A 102 -15.97 -20.53 -7.18
C LYS A 102 -16.03 -20.25 -5.68
N GLU A 103 -16.38 -19.02 -5.35
CA GLU A 103 -16.77 -18.70 -3.97
C GLU A 103 -17.91 -19.64 -3.53
N GLY A 104 -17.79 -20.21 -2.33
CA GLY A 104 -18.72 -21.23 -1.83
C GLY A 104 -18.27 -22.68 -2.05
N ASP A 105 -17.27 -22.93 -2.90
CA ASP A 105 -16.72 -24.28 -3.07
C ASP A 105 -16.12 -24.79 -1.75
N ARG A 106 -16.40 -26.06 -1.44
CA ARG A 106 -15.78 -26.78 -0.34
C ARG A 106 -14.55 -27.47 -0.87
N VAL A 107 -13.41 -27.17 -0.29
CA VAL A 107 -12.11 -27.64 -0.76
C VAL A 107 -11.38 -28.39 0.35
N HIS A 108 -10.63 -29.40 -0.04
CA HIS A 108 -9.58 -30.02 0.76
C HIS A 108 -8.25 -29.80 0.04
N ILE A 109 -7.28 -29.25 0.76
CA ILE A 109 -6.03 -28.76 0.19
C ILE A 109 -4.86 -29.31 1.01
N THR A 110 -3.87 -29.88 0.33
CA THR A 110 -2.51 -30.06 0.87
C THR A 110 -1.63 -28.94 0.34
N TYR A 111 -0.79 -28.37 1.20
CA TYR A 111 -0.03 -27.17 0.87
C TYR A 111 1.31 -27.12 1.58
N HIS A 112 2.26 -26.44 0.93
CA HIS A 112 3.48 -25.98 1.57
C HIS A 112 3.25 -24.60 2.18
N ALA A 113 3.57 -24.44 3.46
CA ALA A 113 3.38 -23.17 4.14
C ALA A 113 4.39 -22.12 3.67
N LEU A 114 3.90 -20.94 3.31
CA LEU A 114 4.72 -19.82 2.92
C LEU A 114 4.83 -18.81 4.08
N GLU A 115 6.00 -18.19 4.20
CA GLU A 115 6.16 -17.04 5.10
C GLU A 115 5.37 -15.85 4.55
N MET A 116 4.65 -15.13 5.42
CA MET A 116 4.02 -13.87 5.02
C MET A 116 5.10 -12.80 4.88
N GLU A 117 5.15 -12.17 3.71
CA GLU A 117 6.22 -11.24 3.40
C GLU A 117 6.14 -9.97 4.24
N THR A 118 7.32 -9.51 4.65
CA THR A 118 7.51 -8.19 5.24
C THR A 118 8.23 -7.32 4.22
N PRO A 119 7.99 -5.99 4.24
CA PRO A 119 8.60 -5.07 3.29
C PRO A 119 10.11 -5.31 3.17
N SER A 120 10.58 -5.55 1.95
CA SER A 120 12.01 -5.60 1.65
C SER A 120 12.55 -4.27 1.20
N ASN A 121 11.70 -3.38 0.69
CA ASN A 121 12.04 -1.97 0.44
C ASN A 121 11.53 -1.06 1.56
N ASP A 122 12.21 0.06 1.77
CA ASP A 122 11.68 1.14 2.62
C ASP A 122 10.34 1.61 2.01
N SER A 123 9.33 1.85 2.85
CA SER A 123 8.01 2.37 2.44
C SER A 123 7.17 1.45 1.55
N ASP A 124 7.57 0.18 1.43
CA ASP A 124 6.85 -0.81 0.64
C ASP A 124 5.56 -1.31 1.31
N PHE A 125 4.71 -1.97 0.53
CA PHE A 125 3.50 -2.58 1.04
C PHE A 125 3.81 -3.72 2.02
N ASN A 126 3.18 -3.69 3.20
CA ASN A 126 3.34 -4.76 4.19
C ASN A 126 2.27 -5.84 4.01
N GLU A 127 2.60 -6.88 3.25
CA GLU A 127 1.70 -8.01 2.99
C GLU A 127 1.21 -8.67 4.27
N LYS A 128 2.13 -8.98 5.20
CA LYS A 128 1.79 -9.60 6.49
C LYS A 128 0.71 -8.83 7.24
N HIS A 129 0.87 -7.51 7.41
CA HIS A 129 -0.11 -6.67 8.08
C HIS A 129 -1.46 -6.64 7.33
N TYR A 130 -1.42 -6.59 6.00
CA TYR A 130 -2.63 -6.64 5.19
C TYR A 130 -3.40 -7.97 5.33
N LEU A 131 -2.71 -9.10 5.21
CA LEU A 131 -3.29 -10.43 5.35
C LEU A 131 -3.86 -10.63 6.76
N LEU A 132 -3.10 -10.27 7.80
CA LEU A 132 -3.58 -10.29 9.18
C LEU A 132 -4.82 -9.39 9.34
N GLY A 133 -4.84 -8.19 8.76
CA GLY A 133 -5.99 -7.30 8.75
C GLY A 133 -7.23 -7.88 8.04
N LYS A 134 -7.04 -8.75 7.04
CA LYS A 134 -8.08 -9.57 6.40
C LYS A 134 -8.50 -10.81 7.22
N GLY A 135 -7.86 -11.04 8.36
CA GLY A 135 -8.07 -12.21 9.23
C GLY A 135 -7.36 -13.47 8.75
N VAL A 136 -6.45 -13.33 7.78
CA VAL A 136 -5.64 -14.43 7.23
C VAL A 136 -4.45 -14.66 8.15
N GLY A 137 -4.39 -15.85 8.75
CA GLY A 137 -3.32 -16.23 9.68
C GLY A 137 -2.23 -17.09 9.03
N ILE A 138 -2.52 -17.72 7.89
CA ILE A 138 -1.63 -18.67 7.21
C ILE A 138 -1.66 -18.39 5.70
N LYS A 139 -0.47 -18.41 5.08
CA LYS A 139 -0.24 -18.34 3.63
C LYS A 139 0.37 -19.67 3.17
N GLY A 140 0.02 -20.15 1.98
CA GLY A 140 0.59 -21.39 1.45
C GLY A 140 0.54 -21.49 -0.07
N GLU A 141 1.37 -22.37 -0.61
CA GLU A 141 1.37 -22.77 -2.02
C GLU A 141 0.65 -24.13 -2.13
N VAL A 142 -0.26 -24.25 -3.09
CA VAL A 142 -1.09 -25.44 -3.26
C VAL A 142 -0.28 -26.59 -3.86
N GLU A 143 -0.25 -27.73 -3.19
CA GLU A 143 0.30 -28.97 -3.76
C GLU A 143 -0.80 -29.83 -4.40
N THR A 144 -1.89 -30.05 -3.65
CA THR A 144 -3.07 -30.74 -4.17
C THR A 144 -4.34 -30.02 -3.73
N LEU A 145 -5.32 -29.97 -4.62
CA LEU A 145 -6.61 -29.36 -4.38
C LEU A 145 -7.73 -30.27 -4.86
N GLN A 146 -8.67 -30.56 -3.97
CA GLN A 146 -9.87 -31.33 -4.26
C GLN A 146 -11.12 -30.55 -3.88
N VAL A 147 -12.01 -30.35 -4.84
CA VAL A 147 -13.35 -29.78 -4.60
C VAL A 147 -14.28 -30.89 -4.13
N THR A 148 -14.75 -30.80 -2.89
CA THR A 148 -15.58 -31.81 -2.21
C THR A 148 -17.08 -31.49 -2.23
N GLY A 149 -17.44 -30.27 -2.67
CA GLY A 149 -18.82 -29.84 -2.81
C GLY A 149 -18.93 -28.34 -3.02
N HIS A 150 -20.16 -27.83 -3.05
CA HIS A 150 -20.43 -26.40 -3.24
C HIS A 150 -21.52 -25.93 -2.28
N GLN A 151 -21.32 -24.77 -1.67
CA GLN A 151 -22.29 -24.12 -0.80
C GLN A 151 -22.78 -22.82 -1.46
N TRP A 152 -24.03 -22.87 -1.92
CA TRP A 152 -24.70 -21.71 -2.50
C TRP A 152 -24.69 -20.51 -1.56
N SER A 153 -24.55 -19.30 -2.14
CA SER A 153 -24.60 -18.05 -1.40
C SER A 153 -25.55 -17.02 -2.04
N LEU A 154 -26.06 -16.09 -1.22
CA LEU A 154 -26.86 -14.96 -1.71
C LEU A 154 -26.06 -14.08 -2.69
N LYS A 155 -24.75 -13.98 -2.50
CA LYS A 155 -23.85 -13.22 -3.38
C LYS A 155 -23.78 -13.86 -4.77
N GLU A 156 -23.68 -15.18 -4.83
CA GLU A 156 -23.69 -15.93 -6.10
C GLU A 156 -25.00 -15.73 -6.87
N TRP A 157 -26.14 -15.79 -6.19
CA TRP A 157 -27.43 -15.48 -6.84
C TRP A 157 -27.49 -14.04 -7.35
N PHE A 158 -26.88 -13.10 -6.62
CA PHE A 158 -26.85 -11.70 -7.03
C PHE A 158 -25.96 -11.49 -8.26
N THR A 159 -24.75 -12.06 -8.28
CA THR A 159 -23.83 -11.97 -9.42
C THR A 159 -24.37 -12.71 -10.65
N SER A 160 -25.07 -13.84 -10.47
CA SER A 160 -25.67 -14.57 -11.59
C SER A 160 -26.73 -13.75 -12.33
N ARG A 161 -27.36 -12.76 -11.68
CA ARG A 161 -28.30 -11.83 -12.33
C ARG A 161 -27.61 -10.81 -13.23
N LEU A 162 -26.33 -10.54 -12.98
CA LEU A 162 -25.49 -9.60 -13.74
C LEU A 162 -24.67 -10.29 -14.84
N ALA A 163 -24.72 -11.61 -14.94
CA ALA A 163 -23.84 -12.41 -15.82
C ALA A 163 -23.82 -11.92 -17.28
N ASN A 164 -24.96 -11.45 -17.80
CA ASN A 164 -25.10 -10.97 -19.18
C ASN A 164 -25.23 -9.43 -19.30
N SER A 165 -24.94 -8.69 -18.23
CA SER A 165 -25.01 -7.22 -18.24
C SER A 165 -23.86 -6.63 -19.05
N GLY A 166 -24.14 -5.62 -19.88
CA GLY A 166 -23.08 -4.87 -20.57
C GLY A 166 -22.16 -4.07 -19.63
N VAL A 167 -22.54 -3.93 -18.36
CA VAL A 167 -21.77 -3.27 -17.29
C VAL A 167 -21.60 -4.19 -16.08
N ARG A 168 -21.46 -5.50 -16.31
CA ARG A 168 -21.30 -6.49 -15.25
C ARG A 168 -20.19 -6.12 -14.29
N ASP A 169 -18.98 -5.93 -14.79
CA ASP A 169 -17.80 -5.68 -13.96
C ASP A 169 -17.92 -4.37 -13.18
N ALA A 170 -18.43 -3.31 -13.82
CA ALA A 170 -18.71 -2.04 -13.16
C ALA A 170 -19.77 -2.16 -12.06
N SER A 171 -20.79 -2.99 -12.30
CA SER A 171 -21.84 -3.29 -11.33
C SER A 171 -21.30 -4.11 -10.15
N GLU A 172 -20.52 -5.16 -10.40
CA GLU A 172 -19.89 -5.96 -9.35
C GLU A 172 -18.87 -5.12 -8.55
N TYR A 173 -18.14 -4.22 -9.20
CA TYR A 173 -17.23 -3.29 -8.51
C TYR A 173 -17.98 -2.31 -7.60
N LEU A 174 -18.98 -1.60 -8.12
CA LEU A 174 -19.71 -0.59 -7.36
C LEU A 174 -20.62 -1.20 -6.28
N LEU A 175 -21.25 -2.35 -6.57
CA LEU A 175 -22.24 -2.97 -5.68
C LEU A 175 -21.65 -4.02 -4.75
N LEU A 176 -20.55 -4.69 -5.11
CA LEU A 176 -19.92 -5.77 -4.32
C LEU A 176 -18.47 -5.48 -3.92
N GLY A 177 -17.82 -4.48 -4.53
CA GLY A 177 -16.40 -4.21 -4.32
C GLY A 177 -15.49 -5.25 -4.97
N ALA A 178 -16.02 -6.03 -5.93
CA ALA A 178 -15.27 -7.04 -6.66
C ALA A 178 -14.35 -6.36 -7.66
N LYS A 179 -13.08 -6.78 -7.71
CA LYS A 179 -12.10 -6.25 -8.68
C LYS A 179 -12.05 -7.17 -9.89
N SER A 180 -12.07 -6.59 -11.09
CA SER A 180 -11.83 -7.30 -12.35
C SER A 180 -10.62 -6.70 -13.05
N GLU A 181 -9.96 -7.51 -13.87
CA GLU A 181 -8.83 -7.07 -14.70
C GLU A 181 -9.28 -6.10 -15.79
N SER A 182 -10.49 -6.29 -16.32
CA SER A 182 -11.14 -5.41 -17.32
C SER A 182 -11.29 -3.95 -16.85
N LEU A 183 -11.40 -3.72 -15.54
CA LEU A 183 -11.55 -2.39 -14.96
C LEU A 183 -10.22 -1.78 -14.50
N SER A 184 -9.08 -2.43 -14.72
CA SER A 184 -7.78 -1.98 -14.22
C SER A 184 -7.43 -0.54 -14.66
N GLU A 185 -7.64 -0.20 -15.93
CA GLU A 185 -7.44 1.14 -16.48
C GLU A 185 -8.39 2.18 -15.85
N THR A 186 -9.68 1.84 -15.74
CA THR A 186 -10.68 2.70 -15.12
C THR A 186 -10.38 2.94 -13.63
N ILE A 187 -9.93 1.90 -12.92
CA ILE A 187 -9.48 2.00 -11.52
C ILE A 187 -8.23 2.88 -11.41
N GLY A 188 -7.29 2.78 -12.35
CA GLY A 188 -6.14 3.69 -12.45
C GLY A 188 -6.60 5.14 -12.58
N THR A 189 -7.60 5.40 -13.42
CA THR A 189 -8.20 6.74 -13.56
C THR A 189 -8.86 7.23 -12.26
N PHE A 190 -9.53 6.34 -11.52
CA PHE A 190 -10.08 6.69 -10.20
C PHE A 190 -9.01 7.09 -9.19
N GLN A 191 -7.85 6.42 -9.23
CA GLN A 191 -6.70 6.73 -8.37
C GLN A 191 -6.09 8.08 -8.76
N THR A 192 -5.83 8.30 -10.05
CA THR A 192 -5.29 9.56 -10.57
C THR A 192 -6.16 10.76 -10.21
N LEU A 193 -7.48 10.63 -10.27
CA LEU A 193 -8.43 11.68 -9.86
C LEU A 193 -8.68 11.75 -8.34
N ALA A 194 -8.10 10.84 -7.55
CA ALA A 194 -8.34 10.67 -6.11
C ALA A 194 -9.82 10.44 -5.73
N VAL A 195 -10.60 9.80 -6.60
CA VAL A 195 -12.04 9.53 -6.44
C VAL A 195 -12.39 8.06 -6.21
N LEU A 196 -11.40 7.17 -6.09
CA LEU A 196 -11.59 5.73 -5.83
C LEU A 196 -12.59 5.44 -4.69
N HIS A 197 -12.56 6.26 -3.65
CA HIS A 197 -13.44 6.12 -2.48
C HIS A 197 -14.94 6.29 -2.80
N LEU A 198 -15.30 6.96 -3.90
CA LEU A 198 -16.68 7.08 -4.36
C LEU A 198 -17.20 5.76 -4.95
N PHE A 199 -16.32 4.95 -5.52
CA PHE A 199 -16.71 3.72 -6.21
C PHE A 199 -16.53 2.47 -5.35
N THR A 200 -15.71 2.55 -4.29
CA THR A 200 -15.63 1.49 -3.29
C THR A 200 -16.84 1.52 -2.36
N ILE A 201 -17.44 0.37 -2.07
CA ILE A 201 -18.54 0.29 -1.10
C ILE A 201 -18.13 0.93 0.21
N SER A 202 -19.00 1.82 0.69
CA SER A 202 -18.73 2.67 1.84
C SER A 202 -20.02 2.92 2.61
N GLY A 203 -19.91 3.67 3.71
CA GLY A 203 -21.07 4.09 4.49
C GLY A 203 -22.03 5.01 3.73
N THR A 204 -21.56 5.73 2.71
CA THR A 204 -22.42 6.62 1.91
C THR A 204 -23.42 5.80 1.09
N HIS A 205 -22.95 4.75 0.41
CA HIS A 205 -23.80 3.81 -0.33
C HIS A 205 -24.89 3.16 0.53
N LEU A 206 -24.52 2.65 1.72
CA LEU A 206 -25.50 2.06 2.64
C LEU A 206 -26.49 3.10 3.18
N SER A 207 -26.04 4.33 3.47
CA SER A 207 -26.92 5.42 3.90
C SER A 207 -27.88 5.89 2.80
N LEU A 208 -27.43 5.86 1.54
CA LEU A 208 -28.24 6.16 0.38
C LEU A 208 -29.32 5.09 0.20
N LEU A 209 -28.94 3.81 0.30
CA LEU A 209 -29.89 2.70 0.24
C LEU A 209 -30.93 2.80 1.36
N GLU A 210 -30.52 3.10 2.60
CA GLU A 210 -31.45 3.38 3.70
C GLU A 210 -32.45 4.49 3.35
N LYS A 211 -31.96 5.62 2.82
CA LYS A 211 -32.80 6.77 2.46
C LYS A 211 -33.83 6.42 1.39
N ILE A 212 -33.40 5.76 0.31
CA ILE A 212 -34.27 5.34 -0.80
C ILE A 212 -35.30 4.32 -0.31
N SER A 213 -34.87 3.29 0.43
CA SER A 213 -35.78 2.28 0.99
C SER A 213 -36.80 2.89 1.94
N LYS A 214 -36.41 3.89 2.74
CA LYS A 214 -37.34 4.62 3.60
C LYS A 214 -38.38 5.38 2.80
N GLN A 215 -37.99 6.09 1.74
CA GLN A 215 -38.94 6.80 0.89
C GLN A 215 -39.95 5.83 0.27
N ILE A 216 -39.48 4.74 -0.33
CA ILE A 216 -40.33 3.72 -0.95
C ILE A 216 -41.25 3.05 0.07
N PHE A 217 -40.71 2.47 1.15
CA PHE A 217 -41.55 1.72 2.10
C PHE A 217 -42.47 2.60 2.93
N SER A 218 -42.15 3.88 3.14
CA SER A 218 -43.07 4.80 3.84
C SER A 218 -44.29 5.18 2.99
N PHE A 219 -44.21 5.02 1.67
CA PHE A 219 -45.34 5.22 0.77
C PHE A 219 -46.36 4.08 0.89
N PHE A 220 -45.90 2.84 1.05
CA PHE A 220 -46.76 1.64 1.07
C PHE A 220 -47.12 1.15 2.47
N PHE A 221 -46.29 1.39 3.48
CA PHE A 221 -46.40 0.76 4.80
C PHE A 221 -46.35 1.77 5.95
N SER A 222 -46.87 1.37 7.11
CA SER A 222 -46.78 2.17 8.34
C SER A 222 -45.31 2.36 8.77
N PRO A 223 -44.96 3.45 9.48
CA PRO A 223 -43.58 3.71 9.90
C PRO A 223 -42.91 2.58 10.69
N ARG A 224 -43.70 1.79 11.44
CA ARG A 224 -43.19 0.61 12.16
C ARG A 224 -42.82 -0.52 11.21
N VAL A 225 -43.67 -0.81 10.22
CA VAL A 225 -43.43 -1.87 9.23
C VAL A 225 -42.28 -1.48 8.30
N SER A 226 -42.28 -0.24 7.79
CA SER A 226 -41.18 0.27 6.95
C SER A 226 -39.84 0.14 7.67
N ARG A 227 -39.79 0.44 8.97
CA ARG A 227 -38.57 0.29 9.79
C ARG A 227 -38.03 -1.15 9.75
N TYR A 228 -38.86 -2.15 10.00
CA TYR A 228 -38.41 -3.55 9.99
C TYR A 228 -38.05 -4.06 8.59
N LEU A 229 -38.74 -3.59 7.55
CA LEU A 229 -38.39 -3.90 6.15
C LEU A 229 -37.03 -3.34 5.75
N ILE A 230 -36.70 -2.10 6.16
CA ILE A 230 -35.37 -1.51 5.91
C ILE A 230 -34.30 -2.33 6.64
N LEU A 231 -34.54 -2.70 7.91
CA LEU A 231 -33.61 -3.52 8.68
C LEU A 231 -33.35 -4.88 8.00
N LEU A 232 -34.41 -5.54 7.51
CA LEU A 232 -34.30 -6.79 6.78
C LEU A 232 -33.48 -6.62 5.50
N LEU A 233 -33.80 -5.62 4.68
CA LEU A 233 -33.07 -5.33 3.44
C LEU A 233 -31.58 -5.04 3.69
N MET A 234 -31.28 -4.18 4.66
CA MET A 234 -29.89 -3.86 5.05
C MET A 234 -29.13 -5.09 5.52
N THR A 235 -29.79 -5.98 6.26
CA THR A 235 -29.18 -7.23 6.74
C THR A 235 -28.91 -8.18 5.58
N LEU A 236 -29.85 -8.35 4.65
CA LEU A 236 -29.65 -9.16 3.44
C LEU A 236 -28.50 -8.62 2.59
N TYR A 237 -28.42 -7.29 2.40
CA TYR A 237 -27.34 -6.68 1.65
C TYR A 237 -25.98 -6.81 2.35
N ALA A 238 -25.91 -6.64 3.67
CA ALA A 238 -24.68 -6.87 4.43
C ALA A 238 -24.20 -8.33 4.34
N LEU A 239 -25.12 -9.31 4.25
CA LEU A 239 -24.80 -10.72 4.03
C LEU A 239 -24.27 -10.99 2.62
N ILE A 240 -24.77 -10.30 1.59
CA ILE A 240 -24.21 -10.34 0.23
C ILE A 240 -22.77 -9.79 0.25
N LEU A 241 -22.53 -8.73 1.02
CA LEU A 241 -21.22 -8.07 1.18
C LEU A 241 -20.31 -8.73 2.22
N LYS A 242 -20.52 -10.02 2.52
CA LYS A 242 -19.70 -10.77 3.47
C LYS A 242 -18.21 -10.61 3.14
N GLY A 243 -17.41 -10.26 4.15
CA GLY A 243 -15.96 -10.03 4.00
C GLY A 243 -15.57 -8.58 3.69
N ASN A 244 -16.49 -7.71 3.27
CA ASN A 244 -16.21 -6.29 3.07
C ASN A 244 -16.27 -5.53 4.42
N LEU A 245 -15.10 -5.18 4.95
CA LEU A 245 -14.96 -4.53 6.25
C LEU A 245 -15.69 -3.18 6.34
N ALA A 246 -15.66 -2.39 5.27
CA ALA A 246 -16.29 -1.06 5.24
C ALA A 246 -17.83 -1.17 5.29
N ALA A 247 -18.40 -2.16 4.58
CA ALA A 247 -19.83 -2.44 4.59
C ALA A 247 -20.31 -2.92 5.96
N TRP A 248 -19.63 -3.89 6.58
CA TRP A 248 -20.00 -4.41 7.90
C TRP A 248 -19.92 -3.34 8.99
N ARG A 249 -18.91 -2.46 8.93
CA ARG A 249 -18.82 -1.29 9.81
C ARG A 249 -20.06 -0.38 9.68
N ALA A 250 -20.42 -0.03 8.45
CA ALA A 250 -21.59 0.81 8.19
C ALA A 250 -22.90 0.12 8.60
N TYR A 251 -23.03 -1.18 8.38
CA TYR A 251 -24.15 -2.00 8.86
C TYR A 251 -24.28 -1.97 10.39
N TRP A 252 -23.18 -2.15 11.14
CA TRP A 252 -23.23 -2.07 12.60
C TRP A 252 -23.66 -0.68 13.09
N MET A 253 -23.12 0.37 12.49
CA MET A 253 -23.54 1.75 12.79
C MET A 253 -25.03 1.97 12.51
N PHE A 254 -25.57 1.38 11.44
CA PHE A 254 -26.99 1.39 11.10
C PHE A 254 -27.82 0.58 12.10
N LEU A 255 -27.44 -0.67 12.41
CA LEU A 255 -28.15 -1.55 13.33
C LEU A 255 -28.35 -0.92 14.71
N PHE A 256 -27.32 -0.23 15.23
CA PHE A 256 -27.39 0.45 16.51
C PHE A 256 -28.41 1.60 16.58
N GLN A 257 -28.92 2.09 15.43
CA GLN A 257 -30.01 3.06 15.41
C GLN A 257 -31.36 2.42 15.80
N PHE A 258 -31.48 1.10 15.73
CA PHE A 258 -32.72 0.36 16.00
C PHE A 258 -32.81 -0.12 17.46
N LEU A 259 -31.69 -0.14 18.17
CA LEU A 259 -31.68 -0.49 19.59
C LEU A 259 -32.33 0.65 20.39
N PRO A 260 -33.25 0.35 21.34
CA PRO A 260 -34.01 1.35 22.09
C PRO A 260 -33.17 2.03 23.20
N ILE A 261 -31.91 2.37 22.91
CA ILE A 261 -30.96 2.90 23.87
C ILE A 261 -30.89 4.42 23.71
N LYS A 262 -31.72 5.13 24.48
CA LYS A 262 -31.87 6.61 24.48
C LYS A 262 -30.57 7.41 24.68
N ARG A 263 -29.47 6.78 25.11
CA ARG A 263 -28.24 7.47 25.58
C ARG A 263 -27.05 7.39 24.62
N TRP A 264 -27.10 6.60 23.54
CA TRP A 264 -25.94 6.47 22.65
C TRP A 264 -25.88 7.60 21.65
N ASN A 265 -24.92 8.49 21.86
CA ASN A 265 -24.50 9.44 20.85
C ASN A 265 -23.73 8.70 19.74
N THR A 266 -23.44 9.39 18.65
CA THR A 266 -22.79 8.77 17.50
C THR A 266 -21.34 8.34 17.76
N LEU A 267 -20.64 8.96 18.72
CA LEU A 267 -19.30 8.52 19.16
C LEU A 267 -19.35 7.17 19.88
N ASP A 268 -20.34 6.95 20.74
CA ASP A 268 -20.53 5.67 21.41
C ASP A 268 -20.88 4.58 20.38
N ARG A 269 -21.71 4.88 19.39
CA ARG A 269 -21.99 3.93 18.30
C ARG A 269 -20.73 3.57 17.51
N LEU A 270 -19.91 4.57 17.17
CA LEU A 270 -18.64 4.32 16.50
C LEU A 270 -17.70 3.50 17.38
N GLY A 271 -17.56 3.84 18.66
CA GLY A 271 -16.75 3.10 19.62
C GLY A 271 -17.18 1.65 19.74
N LEU A 272 -18.49 1.38 19.86
CA LEU A 272 -19.02 0.02 19.85
C LEU A 272 -18.75 -0.72 18.54
N THR A 273 -18.91 -0.05 17.40
CA THR A 273 -18.56 -0.64 16.10
C THR A 273 -17.08 -1.01 16.07
N GLY A 274 -16.20 -0.11 16.54
CA GLY A 274 -14.77 -0.35 16.64
C GLY A 274 -14.43 -1.52 17.56
N ILE A 275 -15.09 -1.63 18.72
CA ILE A 275 -14.95 -2.75 19.66
C ILE A 275 -15.36 -4.07 18.99
N ILE A 276 -16.52 -4.13 18.31
CA ILE A 276 -16.95 -5.34 17.60
C ILE A 276 -15.91 -5.74 16.55
N MET A 277 -15.40 -4.78 15.78
CA MET A 277 -14.41 -5.06 14.74
C MET A 277 -13.09 -5.57 15.32
N LEU A 278 -12.60 -4.98 16.42
CA LEU A 278 -11.38 -5.45 17.11
C LEU A 278 -11.59 -6.85 17.71
N CYS A 279 -12.74 -7.12 18.32
CA CYS A 279 -13.07 -8.46 18.83
C CYS A 279 -13.22 -9.51 17.73
N MET A 280 -13.62 -9.11 16.52
CA MET A 280 -13.68 -10.00 15.35
C MET A 280 -12.30 -10.27 14.77
N ASN A 281 -11.44 -9.24 14.73
CA ASN A 281 -10.05 -9.34 14.30
C ASN A 281 -9.21 -8.20 14.90
N PRO A 282 -8.31 -8.46 15.85
CA PRO A 282 -7.50 -7.40 16.47
C PRO A 282 -6.55 -6.72 15.47
N TYR A 283 -6.19 -7.42 14.37
CA TYR A 283 -5.32 -6.89 13.33
C TYR A 283 -6.04 -5.95 12.35
N VAL A 284 -7.35 -5.70 12.53
CA VAL A 284 -8.13 -4.74 11.71
C VAL A 284 -7.53 -3.31 11.77
N ILE A 285 -6.70 -3.01 12.77
CA ILE A 285 -5.94 -1.77 12.89
C ILE A 285 -5.03 -1.49 11.69
N PHE A 286 -4.63 -2.52 10.95
CA PHE A 286 -3.83 -2.39 9.73
C PHE A 286 -4.67 -2.10 8.49
N HIS A 287 -5.99 -2.27 8.58
CA HIS A 287 -6.88 -2.06 7.46
C HIS A 287 -7.18 -0.57 7.29
N LEU A 288 -6.80 -0.01 6.13
CA LEU A 288 -6.90 1.43 5.85
C LEU A 288 -8.34 1.97 6.02
N SER A 289 -9.35 1.22 5.57
CA SER A 289 -10.77 1.57 5.75
C SER A 289 -11.21 1.72 7.22
N PHE A 290 -10.58 0.99 8.15
CA PHE A 290 -10.84 1.13 9.58
C PHE A 290 -10.20 2.41 10.11
N VAL A 291 -8.91 2.63 9.80
CA VAL A 291 -8.15 3.82 10.22
C VAL A 291 -8.81 5.10 9.72
N PHE A 292 -9.15 5.19 8.43
CA PHE A 292 -9.82 6.35 7.85
C PHE A 292 -11.18 6.62 8.48
N ALA A 293 -12.00 5.58 8.67
CA ALA A 293 -13.33 5.75 9.24
C ALA A 293 -13.30 6.29 10.66
N MET A 294 -12.39 5.76 11.50
CA MET A 294 -12.27 6.18 12.90
C MET A 294 -11.68 7.59 13.00
N SER A 295 -10.66 7.91 12.20
CA SER A 295 -9.98 9.21 12.24
C SER A 295 -10.82 10.34 11.65
N LEU A 296 -11.50 10.13 10.51
CA LEU A 296 -12.39 11.12 9.91
C LEU A 296 -13.61 11.41 10.79
N TYR A 297 -14.12 10.42 11.49
CA TYR A 297 -15.22 10.65 12.42
C TYR A 297 -14.79 11.51 13.61
N PHE A 298 -13.58 11.27 14.14
CA PHE A 298 -12.98 12.14 15.16
C PHE A 298 -12.83 13.58 14.65
N ALA A 299 -12.30 13.76 13.44
CA ALA A 299 -12.19 15.06 12.79
C ALA A 299 -13.55 15.74 12.60
N LEU A 300 -14.58 15.00 12.17
CA LEU A 300 -15.94 15.51 11.99
C LEU A 300 -16.48 16.14 13.27
N ILE A 301 -16.25 15.53 14.44
CA ILE A 301 -16.73 16.07 15.71
C ILE A 301 -16.08 17.39 16.07
N ILE A 302 -14.78 17.53 15.76
CA ILE A 302 -14.03 18.75 16.00
C ILE A 302 -14.56 19.86 15.10
N PHE A 303 -14.79 19.56 13.82
CA PHE A 303 -15.14 20.55 12.81
C PHE A 303 -16.64 20.73 12.58
N LYS A 304 -17.53 19.95 13.25
CA LYS A 304 -18.99 19.93 12.99
C LYS A 304 -19.70 21.28 13.10
N HIS A 305 -19.12 22.23 13.83
CA HIS A 305 -19.70 23.56 14.04
C HIS A 305 -19.18 24.60 13.04
N ASP A 306 -18.15 24.28 12.24
CA ASP A 306 -17.66 25.14 11.16
C ASP A 306 -18.46 24.87 9.87
N ARG A 307 -18.84 25.94 9.16
CA ARG A 307 -19.52 25.84 7.86
C ARG A 307 -18.64 25.20 6.77
N ARG A 308 -17.33 25.13 6.99
CA ARG A 308 -16.33 24.52 6.09
C ARG A 308 -15.89 23.13 6.56
N SER A 309 -16.70 22.43 7.36
CA SER A 309 -16.35 21.11 7.90
C SER A 309 -15.90 20.12 6.82
N GLU A 310 -16.52 20.15 5.63
CA GLU A 310 -16.16 19.31 4.50
C GLU A 310 -14.72 19.56 4.01
N LEU A 311 -14.32 20.83 3.89
CA LEU A 311 -12.94 21.18 3.53
C LEU A 311 -11.96 20.68 4.59
N PHE A 312 -12.27 20.87 5.88
CA PHE A 312 -11.40 20.38 6.95
C PHE A 312 -11.30 18.86 6.99
N LEU A 313 -12.37 18.13 6.67
CA LEU A 313 -12.34 16.67 6.54
C LEU A 313 -11.49 16.23 5.35
N PHE A 314 -11.62 16.91 4.20
CA PHE A 314 -10.78 16.67 3.04
C PHE A 314 -9.30 16.90 3.35
N LEU A 315 -8.96 18.05 3.94
CA LEU A 315 -7.60 18.35 4.38
C LEU A 315 -7.10 17.30 5.39
N PHE A 316 -7.94 16.92 6.37
CA PHE A 316 -7.59 15.89 7.33
C PHE A 316 -7.26 14.54 6.66
N SER A 317 -8.01 14.13 5.63
CA SER A 317 -7.70 12.93 4.84
C SER A 317 -6.49 13.08 3.93
N LEU A 318 -6.18 14.29 3.46
CA LEU A 318 -5.13 14.55 2.48
C LEU A 318 -3.76 14.12 2.99
N MET A 319 -3.46 14.36 4.27
CA MET A 319 -2.19 13.93 4.89
C MET A 319 -2.10 12.41 5.06
N ILE A 320 -3.23 11.73 5.31
CA ILE A 320 -3.26 10.26 5.34
C ILE A 320 -2.96 9.73 3.94
N GLN A 321 -3.55 10.32 2.90
CA GLN A 321 -3.26 9.95 1.52
C GLN A 321 -1.79 10.21 1.16
N ALA A 322 -1.25 11.40 1.47
CA ALA A 322 0.15 11.74 1.26
C ALA A 322 1.11 10.76 1.95
N TYR A 323 0.76 10.28 3.15
CA TYR A 323 1.61 9.35 3.90
C TYR A 323 1.67 7.95 3.27
N PHE A 324 0.57 7.46 2.68
CA PHE A 324 0.49 6.11 2.12
C PHE A 324 0.69 6.04 0.60
N GLN A 325 0.41 7.13 -0.12
CA GLN A 325 0.51 7.20 -1.59
C GLN A 325 1.69 8.08 -2.04
N TYR A 326 2.32 8.82 -1.13
CA TYR A 326 3.45 9.72 -1.38
C TYR A 326 3.16 10.88 -2.36
N GLU A 327 1.91 10.98 -2.80
CA GLU A 327 1.39 12.04 -3.64
C GLU A 327 -0.04 12.41 -3.26
N VAL A 328 -0.46 13.60 -3.69
CA VAL A 328 -1.82 14.09 -3.48
C VAL A 328 -2.36 14.73 -4.74
N ASN A 329 -3.65 14.54 -5.01
CA ASN A 329 -4.35 15.30 -6.04
C ASN A 329 -5.08 16.49 -5.37
N PRO A 330 -4.64 17.74 -5.57
CA PRO A 330 -5.28 18.90 -4.98
C PRO A 330 -6.69 19.17 -5.53
N LEU A 331 -7.01 18.69 -6.74
CA LEU A 331 -8.33 18.79 -7.35
C LEU A 331 -9.26 17.63 -6.97
N GLY A 332 -8.79 16.63 -6.21
CA GLY A 332 -9.58 15.45 -5.85
C GLY A 332 -10.94 15.79 -5.23
N MET A 333 -11.01 16.79 -4.34
CA MET A 333 -12.28 17.25 -3.76
C MET A 333 -13.25 17.82 -4.81
N LEU A 334 -12.73 18.58 -5.78
CA LEU A 334 -13.52 19.13 -6.87
C LEU A 334 -14.06 18.01 -7.78
N PHE A 335 -13.20 17.06 -8.15
CA PHE A 335 -13.61 15.90 -8.92
C PHE A 335 -14.65 15.06 -8.17
N SER A 336 -14.49 14.88 -6.85
CA SER A 336 -15.49 14.21 -6.03
C SER A 336 -16.83 14.92 -6.03
N TRP A 337 -16.86 16.26 -5.98
CA TRP A 337 -18.11 17.01 -6.05
C TRP A 337 -18.82 16.88 -7.41
N ILE A 338 -18.07 16.81 -8.50
CA ILE A 338 -18.62 16.64 -9.85
C ILE A 338 -19.16 15.22 -10.04
N LEU A 339 -18.42 14.20 -9.58
CA LEU A 339 -18.72 12.80 -9.84
C LEU A 339 -19.70 12.18 -8.84
N ALA A 340 -19.70 12.62 -7.58
CA ALA A 340 -20.54 12.02 -6.53
C ALA A 340 -22.03 11.96 -6.90
N PRO A 341 -22.67 13.01 -7.48
CA PRO A 341 -24.07 12.92 -7.90
C PRO A 341 -24.34 11.85 -8.95
N ILE A 342 -23.38 11.60 -9.86
CA ILE A 342 -23.49 10.57 -10.89
C ILE A 342 -23.38 9.19 -10.25
N VAL A 343 -22.41 8.99 -9.35
CA VAL A 343 -22.21 7.71 -8.65
C VAL A 343 -23.38 7.40 -7.72
N ASP A 344 -23.89 8.40 -6.98
CA ASP A 344 -25.09 8.29 -6.14
C ASP A 344 -26.34 7.95 -6.97
N LEU A 345 -26.39 8.31 -8.26
CA LEU A 345 -27.45 7.91 -9.18
C LEU A 345 -27.23 6.49 -9.74
N LEU A 346 -25.99 6.15 -10.10
CA LEU A 346 -25.62 4.84 -10.65
C LEU A 346 -25.89 3.72 -9.66
N PHE A 347 -25.48 3.90 -8.39
CA PHE A 347 -25.61 2.87 -7.36
C PHE A 347 -27.03 2.26 -7.26
N PRO A 348 -28.12 3.03 -7.05
CA PRO A 348 -29.45 2.47 -6.97
C PRO A 348 -29.97 1.92 -8.31
N ILE A 349 -29.55 2.47 -9.45
CA ILE A 349 -29.96 1.98 -10.78
C ILE A 349 -29.31 0.62 -11.08
N PHE A 350 -28.02 0.48 -10.79
CA PHE A 350 -27.30 -0.78 -10.92
C PHE A 350 -27.88 -1.84 -9.98
N LEU A 351 -28.19 -1.45 -8.73
CA LEU A 351 -28.84 -2.35 -7.78
C LEU A 351 -30.23 -2.78 -8.27
N LEU A 352 -31.03 -1.87 -8.82
CA LEU A 352 -32.33 -2.19 -9.41
C LEU A 352 -32.18 -3.13 -10.61
N ASN A 353 -31.21 -2.89 -11.49
CA ASN A 353 -30.92 -3.73 -12.65
C ASN A 353 -30.59 -5.18 -12.26
N ALA A 354 -29.76 -5.35 -11.21
CA ALA A 354 -29.45 -6.65 -10.64
C ALA A 354 -30.68 -7.36 -10.07
N LEU A 355 -31.55 -6.63 -9.36
CA LEU A 355 -32.76 -7.18 -8.73
C LEU A 355 -33.85 -7.55 -9.74
N THR A 356 -33.99 -6.81 -10.85
CA THR A 356 -35.02 -7.05 -11.86
C THR A 356 -34.57 -7.99 -12.98
N GLY A 357 -33.30 -8.41 -13.01
CA GLY A 357 -32.76 -9.28 -14.06
C GLY A 357 -32.62 -8.57 -15.40
N LEU A 358 -31.89 -7.47 -15.43
CA LEU A 358 -31.44 -6.75 -16.64
C LEU A 358 -32.49 -5.86 -17.36
N TRP A 359 -33.63 -5.56 -16.72
CA TRP A 359 -34.66 -4.68 -17.31
C TRP A 359 -34.17 -3.25 -17.61
N PHE A 360 -33.13 -2.79 -16.91
CA PHE A 360 -32.57 -1.44 -17.05
C PHE A 360 -31.16 -1.45 -17.63
N ASP A 361 -30.72 -2.55 -18.24
CA ASP A 361 -29.32 -2.73 -18.62
C ASP A 361 -28.85 -1.68 -19.63
N GLY A 362 -29.66 -1.37 -20.64
CA GLY A 362 -29.34 -0.31 -21.60
C GLY A 362 -29.17 1.07 -20.96
N LEU A 363 -29.95 1.39 -19.92
CA LEU A 363 -29.76 2.63 -19.16
C LEU A 363 -28.47 2.59 -18.33
N CYS A 364 -28.15 1.44 -17.74
CA CYS A 364 -26.92 1.25 -16.97
C CYS A 364 -25.68 1.43 -17.86
N VAL A 365 -25.67 0.80 -19.04
CA VAL A 365 -24.61 0.95 -20.06
C VAL A 365 -24.48 2.41 -20.49
N PHE A 366 -25.59 3.08 -20.80
CA PHE A 366 -25.58 4.48 -21.20
C PHE A 366 -25.00 5.42 -20.12
N LEU A 367 -25.44 5.27 -18.86
CA LEU A 367 -24.95 6.10 -17.77
C LEU A 367 -23.48 5.80 -17.43
N TRP A 368 -23.06 4.54 -17.53
CA TRP A 368 -21.67 4.14 -17.36
C TRP A 368 -20.78 4.77 -18.43
N GLN A 369 -21.20 4.76 -19.70
CA GLN A 369 -20.46 5.42 -20.79
C GLN A 369 -20.33 6.94 -20.57
N ILE A 370 -21.38 7.61 -20.06
CA ILE A 370 -21.28 9.03 -19.69
C ILE A 370 -20.23 9.23 -18.61
N LEU A 371 -20.23 8.37 -17.59
CA LEU A 371 -19.26 8.42 -16.51
C LEU A 371 -17.83 8.20 -17.03
N GLU A 372 -17.57 7.18 -17.84
CA GLU A 372 -16.25 6.88 -18.40
C GLU A 372 -15.71 8.04 -19.24
N ASN A 373 -16.55 8.59 -20.13
CA ASN A 373 -16.18 9.77 -20.90
C ASN A 373 -15.89 10.99 -20.00
N GLY A 374 -16.69 11.17 -18.95
CA GLY A 374 -16.48 12.22 -17.95
C GLY A 374 -15.16 12.05 -17.18
N LEU A 375 -14.84 10.84 -16.77
CA LEU A 375 -13.58 10.50 -16.11
C LEU A 375 -12.38 10.78 -17.03
N ALA A 376 -12.42 10.29 -18.26
CA ALA A 376 -11.38 10.53 -19.26
C ALA A 376 -11.21 12.03 -19.56
N PHE A 377 -12.29 12.81 -19.57
CA PHE A 377 -12.22 14.26 -19.71
C PHE A 377 -11.57 14.93 -18.49
N LEU A 378 -11.99 14.58 -17.27
CA LEU A 378 -11.43 15.15 -16.04
C LEU A 378 -9.95 14.79 -15.86
N ALA A 379 -9.55 13.58 -16.27
CA ALA A 379 -8.17 13.12 -16.19
C ALA A 379 -7.18 14.04 -16.94
N ARG A 380 -7.62 14.70 -18.02
CA ARG A 380 -6.81 15.67 -18.80
C ARG A 380 -6.40 16.91 -18.00
N PHE A 381 -7.14 17.24 -16.94
CA PHE A 381 -6.86 18.38 -16.06
C PHE A 381 -6.26 17.94 -14.72
N SER A 382 -6.12 16.63 -14.51
CA SER A 382 -5.60 16.08 -13.28
C SER A 382 -4.10 16.28 -13.20
N PHE A 383 -3.61 16.62 -12.01
CA PHE A 383 -2.19 16.61 -11.71
C PHE A 383 -2.00 16.18 -10.25
N THR A 384 -0.90 15.50 -9.98
CA THR A 384 -0.52 15.12 -8.61
C THR A 384 0.66 15.94 -8.14
N ILE A 385 0.75 16.11 -6.83
CA ILE A 385 1.89 16.72 -6.16
C ILE A 385 2.56 15.61 -5.37
N VAL A 386 3.78 15.23 -5.77
CA VAL A 386 4.61 14.30 -5.01
C VAL A 386 5.13 15.01 -3.77
N THR A 387 4.76 14.52 -2.59
CA THR A 387 5.13 15.11 -1.29
C THR A 387 6.34 14.44 -0.66
N GLY A 388 6.69 13.23 -1.10
CA GLY A 388 7.52 12.35 -0.27
C GLY A 388 6.70 11.77 0.88
N GLN A 389 7.32 10.84 1.61
CA GLN A 389 6.81 10.38 2.89
C GLN A 389 7.14 11.43 3.96
N PRO A 390 6.14 12.13 4.54
CA PRO A 390 6.40 13.13 5.57
C PRO A 390 6.99 12.46 6.80
N SER A 391 8.02 13.07 7.40
CA SER A 391 8.52 12.61 8.69
C SER A 391 7.42 12.67 9.75
N ILE A 392 7.50 11.83 10.78
CA ILE A 392 6.53 11.84 11.87
C ILE A 392 6.35 13.23 12.50
N TRP A 393 7.41 14.04 12.55
CA TRP A 393 7.37 15.40 13.07
C TRP A 393 6.59 16.36 12.17
N LEU A 394 6.79 16.27 10.85
CA LEU A 394 6.02 17.06 9.89
C LEU A 394 4.55 16.63 9.85
N PHE A 395 4.29 15.33 9.96
CA PHE A 395 2.94 14.78 10.11
C PHE A 395 2.24 15.35 11.36
N LEU A 396 2.92 15.36 12.51
CA LEU A 396 2.39 15.95 13.75
C LEU A 396 2.19 17.47 13.63
N LEU A 397 3.14 18.19 13.02
CA LEU A 397 3.03 19.63 12.76
C LEU A 397 1.81 19.96 11.88
N TYR A 398 1.58 19.16 10.84
CA TYR A 398 0.42 19.30 9.96
C TYR A 398 -0.90 19.20 10.74
N TYR A 399 -1.08 18.12 11.53
CA TYR A 399 -2.32 17.96 12.30
C TYR A 399 -2.45 19.00 13.40
N ALA A 400 -1.35 19.37 14.08
CA ALA A 400 -1.38 20.41 15.11
C ALA A 400 -1.85 21.76 14.54
N THR A 401 -1.32 22.16 13.39
CA THR A 401 -1.72 23.40 12.71
C THR A 401 -3.14 23.33 12.12
N LEU A 402 -3.54 22.20 11.52
CA LEU A 402 -4.90 22.00 10.99
C LEU A 402 -5.96 22.04 12.09
N LEU A 403 -5.75 21.29 13.17
CA LEU A 403 -6.66 21.24 14.32
C LEU A 403 -6.69 22.61 15.04
N GLY A 404 -5.53 23.25 15.19
CA GLY A 404 -5.41 24.60 15.73
C GLY A 404 -6.19 25.62 14.90
N TRP A 405 -6.13 25.52 13.57
CA TRP A 405 -6.87 26.39 12.65
C TRP A 405 -8.38 26.20 12.77
N GLY A 406 -8.89 24.96 12.73
CA GLY A 406 -10.33 24.73 12.89
C GLY A 406 -10.84 25.07 14.29
N TYR A 407 -10.03 24.85 15.34
CA TYR A 407 -10.36 25.30 16.70
C TYR A 407 -10.45 26.83 16.78
N ALA A 408 -9.45 27.54 16.23
CA ALA A 408 -9.44 29.00 16.23
C ALA A 408 -10.63 29.58 15.46
N ARG A 409 -11.04 28.97 14.34
CA ARG A 409 -12.25 29.40 13.62
C ARG A 409 -13.54 29.21 14.42
N THR A 410 -13.61 28.14 15.21
CA THR A 410 -14.80 27.82 16.00
C THR A 410 -14.92 28.73 17.24
N PHE A 411 -13.81 29.05 17.89
CA PHE A 411 -13.81 29.68 19.22
C PHE A 411 -13.13 31.05 19.31
N ARG A 412 -12.41 31.51 18.26
CA ARG A 412 -11.66 32.77 18.27
C ARG A 412 -12.05 33.67 17.10
N ARG A 413 -12.08 34.99 17.32
CA ARG A 413 -12.31 35.96 16.23
C ARG A 413 -11.13 36.02 15.25
N LEU A 414 -9.90 35.95 15.75
CA LEU A 414 -8.68 36.01 14.94
C LEU A 414 -8.16 34.60 14.64
N HIS A 415 -8.36 34.12 13.41
CA HIS A 415 -8.03 32.73 13.02
C HIS A 415 -7.05 32.63 11.82
N TRP A 416 -6.83 33.71 11.06
CA TRP A 416 -5.96 33.67 9.88
C TRP A 416 -4.49 33.32 10.16
N PRO A 417 -3.87 33.67 11.32
CA PRO A 417 -2.47 33.27 11.57
C PRO A 417 -2.30 31.75 11.65
N TYR A 418 -3.31 31.03 12.17
CA TYR A 418 -3.30 29.56 12.21
C TYR A 418 -3.45 28.97 10.81
N GLY A 419 -4.21 29.61 9.93
CA GLY A 419 -4.30 29.24 8.52
C GLY A 419 -2.97 29.42 7.79
N LEU A 420 -2.25 30.52 8.04
CA LEU A 420 -0.90 30.70 7.49
C LEU A 420 0.10 29.69 8.06
N ALA A 421 0.02 29.37 9.35
CA ALA A 421 0.86 28.32 9.95
C ALA A 421 0.60 26.96 9.29
N PHE A 422 -0.66 26.64 8.98
CA PHE A 422 -1.03 25.44 8.23
C PHE A 422 -0.46 25.44 6.81
N VAL A 423 -0.60 26.54 6.07
CA VAL A 423 -0.01 26.68 4.72
C VAL A 423 1.52 26.55 4.79
N GLY A 424 2.16 27.14 5.80
CA GLY A 424 3.58 26.98 6.06
C GLY A 424 3.97 25.53 6.33
N ALA A 425 3.18 24.78 7.10
CA ALA A 425 3.39 23.35 7.33
C ALA A 425 3.27 22.54 6.02
N CYS A 426 2.26 22.82 5.18
CA CYS A 426 2.12 22.21 3.86
C CYS A 426 3.32 22.50 2.95
N LEU A 427 3.79 23.75 2.94
CA LEU A 427 4.97 24.16 2.18
C LEU A 427 6.24 23.46 2.67
N LEU A 428 6.44 23.38 3.99
CA LEU A 428 7.56 22.67 4.59
C LEU A 428 7.55 21.18 4.21
N ILE A 429 6.37 20.55 4.17
CA ILE A 429 6.24 19.16 3.73
C ILE A 429 6.67 19.02 2.28
N TYR A 430 6.13 19.86 1.39
CA TYR A 430 6.47 19.87 -0.03
C TYR A 430 7.97 20.13 -0.29
N LEU A 431 8.59 21.02 0.47
CA LEU A 431 10.01 21.36 0.32
C LEU A 431 10.94 20.39 1.04
N SER A 432 10.47 19.63 2.03
CA SER A 432 11.33 18.80 2.88
C SER A 432 12.21 17.79 2.13
N PRO A 433 11.78 17.14 1.02
CA PRO A 433 12.64 16.24 0.26
C PRO A 433 13.79 16.98 -0.44
N LEU A 434 13.56 18.21 -0.89
CA LEU A 434 14.53 19.06 -1.58
C LEU A 434 15.56 19.69 -0.62
N LEU A 435 15.25 19.72 0.68
CA LEU A 435 16.12 20.28 1.71
C LEU A 435 17.08 19.25 2.34
N ARG A 436 17.11 18.01 1.82
CA ARG A 436 17.99 16.96 2.34
C ARG A 436 19.46 17.27 1.99
N PRO A 437 20.34 17.51 2.98
CA PRO A 437 21.72 17.91 2.72
C PRO A 437 22.66 16.75 2.43
N TYR A 438 22.14 15.54 2.29
CA TYR A 438 22.88 14.29 2.07
C TYR A 438 22.36 13.62 0.80
N GLY A 439 23.20 12.82 0.14
CA GLY A 439 22.82 11.99 -0.99
C GLY A 439 22.77 10.50 -0.60
N GLU A 440 22.38 9.67 -1.55
CA GLU A 440 22.33 8.22 -1.38
C GLU A 440 22.63 7.47 -2.68
N VAL A 441 23.27 6.31 -2.55
CA VAL A 441 23.28 5.24 -3.54
C VAL A 441 22.49 4.09 -2.93
N THR A 442 21.39 3.68 -3.56
CA THR A 442 20.48 2.66 -3.03
C THR A 442 20.38 1.50 -3.99
N MET A 443 20.70 0.29 -3.54
CA MET A 443 20.31 -0.96 -4.19
C MET A 443 18.87 -1.27 -3.81
N ILE A 444 17.95 -1.20 -4.78
CA ILE A 444 16.52 -1.44 -4.60
C ILE A 444 16.27 -2.95 -4.73
N ASP A 445 15.48 -3.53 -3.82
CA ASP A 445 15.06 -4.92 -3.97
C ASP A 445 13.92 -5.01 -5.00
N VAL A 446 14.29 -5.32 -6.24
CA VAL A 446 13.37 -5.56 -7.36
C VAL A 446 13.07 -7.05 -7.56
N GLY A 447 13.49 -7.91 -6.62
CA GLY A 447 13.45 -9.36 -6.78
C GLY A 447 14.64 -9.86 -7.58
N GLN A 448 14.38 -10.53 -8.71
CA GLN A 448 15.44 -11.00 -9.60
C GLN A 448 15.78 -9.86 -10.58
N GLY A 449 17.03 -9.44 -10.60
CA GLY A 449 17.50 -8.33 -11.44
C GLY A 449 18.11 -7.18 -10.67
N ASP A 450 18.57 -6.15 -11.39
CA ASP A 450 19.24 -4.98 -10.83
C ASP A 450 18.39 -3.72 -10.87
N SER A 451 18.46 -2.93 -9.79
CA SER A 451 18.09 -1.53 -9.85
C SER A 451 18.80 -0.72 -8.75
N PHE A 452 19.52 0.32 -9.15
CA PHE A 452 20.26 1.20 -8.27
C PHE A 452 19.86 2.66 -8.45
N LEU A 453 19.44 3.32 -7.38
CA LEU A 453 19.15 4.75 -7.38
C LEU A 453 20.34 5.54 -6.83
N ILE A 454 20.84 6.48 -7.60
CA ILE A 454 21.76 7.54 -7.15
C ILE A 454 20.95 8.82 -7.00
N SER A 455 20.84 9.37 -5.78
CA SER A 455 20.25 10.68 -5.52
C SER A 455 21.28 11.60 -4.88
N LEU A 456 21.60 12.70 -5.55
CA LEU A 456 22.56 13.68 -5.05
C LEU A 456 21.95 14.57 -3.95
N PRO A 457 22.78 15.18 -3.08
CA PRO A 457 22.30 16.13 -2.07
C PRO A 457 21.40 17.21 -2.67
N TYR A 458 20.32 17.54 -1.96
CA TYR A 458 19.27 18.48 -2.40
C TYR A 458 18.55 18.06 -3.69
N GLN A 459 18.60 16.77 -4.05
CA GLN A 459 18.08 16.23 -5.31
C GLN A 459 18.62 16.97 -6.55
N LYS A 460 19.90 17.35 -6.54
CA LYS A 460 20.56 18.00 -7.71
C LYS A 460 20.52 17.15 -8.98
N ALA A 461 20.57 15.83 -8.81
CA ALA A 461 20.32 14.85 -9.85
C ALA A 461 19.84 13.55 -9.19
N ASN A 462 18.94 12.84 -9.86
CA ASN A 462 18.41 11.53 -9.52
C ASN A 462 18.58 10.63 -10.74
N ILE A 463 19.43 9.63 -10.61
CA ILE A 463 19.84 8.73 -11.68
C ILE A 463 19.47 7.32 -11.26
N LEU A 464 18.78 6.59 -12.13
CA LEU A 464 18.49 5.18 -11.93
C LEU A 464 19.42 4.36 -12.83
N ILE A 465 20.09 3.35 -12.29
CA ILE A 465 20.87 2.37 -13.05
C ILE A 465 20.09 1.06 -13.00
N ASP A 466 19.67 0.58 -14.16
CA ASP A 466 18.78 -0.56 -14.35
C ASP A 466 17.42 -0.44 -13.64
N THR A 467 16.45 -1.17 -14.16
CA THR A 467 15.04 -1.08 -13.78
C THR A 467 14.49 -2.38 -13.20
N GLY A 468 15.25 -3.47 -13.25
CA GLY A 468 14.74 -4.80 -12.93
C GLY A 468 13.72 -5.29 -13.96
N GLY A 469 13.14 -6.46 -13.69
CA GLY A 469 12.01 -6.98 -14.44
C GLY A 469 11.36 -8.16 -13.74
N SER A 470 10.06 -8.33 -13.94
CA SER A 470 9.33 -9.49 -13.42
C SER A 470 8.23 -9.91 -14.39
N LEU A 471 8.10 -11.22 -14.61
CA LEU A 471 7.06 -11.79 -15.47
C LEU A 471 5.68 -11.77 -14.81
N TYR A 472 5.62 -11.61 -13.49
CA TYR A 472 4.39 -11.71 -12.70
C TYR A 472 3.86 -10.35 -12.25
N THR A 473 4.73 -9.34 -12.20
CA THR A 473 4.35 -8.03 -11.69
C THR A 473 5.11 -6.91 -12.38
N ASP A 474 4.46 -5.77 -12.53
CA ASP A 474 5.11 -4.59 -13.06
C ASP A 474 5.97 -3.90 -11.98
N VAL A 475 7.28 -4.17 -12.03
CA VAL A 475 8.28 -3.65 -11.09
C VAL A 475 8.26 -2.11 -11.03
N ALA A 476 7.98 -1.42 -12.14
CA ALA A 476 7.97 0.04 -12.18
C ALA A 476 6.83 0.59 -11.30
N THR A 477 5.59 0.17 -11.54
CA THR A 477 4.41 0.69 -10.81
C THR A 477 4.27 0.12 -9.40
N LYS A 478 4.87 -1.04 -9.11
CA LYS A 478 4.78 -1.70 -7.79
C LYS A 478 5.91 -1.35 -6.85
N THR A 479 7.12 -1.17 -7.36
CA THR A 479 8.34 -1.02 -6.53
C THR A 479 9.02 0.32 -6.77
N LEU A 480 9.46 0.59 -8.00
CA LEU A 480 10.30 1.75 -8.31
C LEU A 480 9.57 3.08 -8.07
N ILE A 481 8.42 3.29 -8.71
CA ILE A 481 7.69 4.55 -8.66
C ILE A 481 7.22 4.86 -7.22
N PRO A 482 6.61 3.92 -6.47
CA PRO A 482 6.28 4.16 -5.07
C PRO A 482 7.51 4.53 -4.23
N TYR A 483 8.65 3.86 -4.43
CA TYR A 483 9.88 4.20 -3.71
C TYR A 483 10.38 5.60 -4.07
N LEU A 484 10.51 5.94 -5.36
CA LEU A 484 10.93 7.27 -5.83
C LEU A 484 10.01 8.37 -5.26
N LYS A 485 8.69 8.18 -5.35
CA LYS A 485 7.71 9.11 -4.77
C LYS A 485 7.85 9.20 -3.26
N SER A 486 8.12 8.11 -2.54
CA SER A 486 8.34 8.13 -1.08
C SER A 486 9.58 8.95 -0.68
N ARG A 487 10.61 8.95 -1.53
CA ARG A 487 11.80 9.80 -1.35
C ARG A 487 11.53 11.26 -1.72
N GLY A 488 10.37 11.55 -2.31
CA GLY A 488 9.99 12.87 -2.79
C GLY A 488 10.71 13.26 -4.08
N ILE A 489 11.25 12.28 -4.80
CA ILE A 489 11.80 12.44 -6.15
C ILE A 489 10.60 12.64 -7.09
N ARG A 490 10.71 13.59 -8.01
CA ARG A 490 9.59 14.01 -8.88
C ARG A 490 9.80 13.61 -10.33
N HIS A 491 11.05 13.44 -10.72
CA HIS A 491 11.49 13.04 -12.03
C HIS A 491 12.86 12.36 -11.88
N LEU A 492 13.23 11.54 -12.87
CA LEU A 492 14.59 11.03 -13.02
C LEU A 492 15.29 11.85 -14.09
N ASP A 493 16.47 12.37 -13.75
CA ASP A 493 17.31 13.12 -14.70
C ASP A 493 17.95 12.16 -15.72
N ALA A 494 18.23 10.92 -15.31
CA ALA A 494 18.67 9.86 -16.23
C ALA A 494 18.29 8.46 -15.76
N VAL A 495 18.03 7.57 -16.72
CA VAL A 495 18.03 6.12 -16.53
C VAL A 495 19.16 5.52 -17.35
N LEU A 496 20.08 4.79 -16.72
CA LEU A 496 21.20 4.12 -17.35
C LEU A 496 20.88 2.63 -17.40
N ILE A 497 20.91 2.03 -18.58
CA ILE A 497 20.66 0.59 -18.75
C ILE A 497 21.99 -0.09 -19.05
N SER A 498 22.41 -1.03 -18.21
CA SER A 498 23.67 -1.75 -18.36
C SER A 498 23.67 -2.58 -19.64
N HIS A 499 22.62 -3.38 -19.87
CA HIS A 499 22.38 -4.19 -21.08
C HIS A 499 20.88 -4.53 -21.18
N ASP A 500 20.46 -5.17 -22.28
CA ASP A 500 19.04 -5.34 -22.63
C ASP A 500 18.40 -6.64 -22.12
N ASP A 501 18.92 -7.25 -21.06
CA ASP A 501 18.25 -8.40 -20.45
C ASP A 501 17.04 -7.96 -19.60
N PHE A 502 16.03 -8.83 -19.55
CA PHE A 502 14.74 -8.50 -18.97
C PHE A 502 14.82 -8.14 -17.48
N ASP A 503 15.75 -8.73 -16.73
CA ASP A 503 16.00 -8.42 -15.33
C ASP A 503 16.85 -7.15 -15.12
N HIS A 504 17.17 -6.42 -16.19
CA HIS A 504 17.81 -5.10 -16.16
C HIS A 504 16.93 -4.03 -16.81
N SER A 505 16.42 -4.26 -18.02
CA SER A 505 15.63 -3.28 -18.80
C SER A 505 14.11 -3.52 -18.76
N GLY A 506 13.64 -4.63 -18.17
CA GLY A 506 12.26 -5.10 -18.32
C GLY A 506 11.17 -4.18 -17.77
N ALA A 507 11.49 -3.29 -16.83
CA ALA A 507 10.54 -2.32 -16.29
C ALA A 507 10.65 -0.92 -16.92
N LEU A 508 11.57 -0.71 -17.86
CA LEU A 508 11.85 0.61 -18.45
C LEU A 508 10.64 1.21 -19.18
N GLU A 509 9.97 0.43 -20.03
CA GLU A 509 8.81 0.93 -20.79
C GLU A 509 7.68 1.39 -19.86
N SER A 510 7.35 0.57 -18.85
CA SER A 510 6.35 0.93 -17.85
C SER A 510 6.77 2.15 -17.03
N LEU A 511 8.05 2.25 -16.67
CA LEU A 511 8.59 3.41 -15.95
C LEU A 511 8.41 4.70 -16.77
N GLN A 512 8.77 4.70 -18.06
CA GLN A 512 8.63 5.87 -18.93
C GLN A 512 7.17 6.25 -19.18
N ALA A 513 6.27 5.26 -19.24
CA ALA A 513 4.84 5.51 -19.42
C ALA A 513 4.19 6.14 -18.16
N ASN A 514 4.70 5.83 -16.97
CA ASN A 514 4.05 6.17 -15.70
C ASN A 514 4.83 7.17 -14.82
N TYR A 515 6.05 7.56 -15.20
CA TYR A 515 6.89 8.44 -14.41
C TYR A 515 7.75 9.38 -15.29
N PRO A 516 7.99 10.63 -14.88
CA PRO A 516 8.80 11.55 -15.66
C PRO A 516 10.27 11.12 -15.68
N VAL A 517 10.78 10.82 -16.88
CA VAL A 517 12.19 10.48 -17.16
C VAL A 517 12.71 11.44 -18.23
N GLU A 518 13.79 12.17 -17.93
CA GLU A 518 14.36 13.16 -18.86
C GLU A 518 15.19 12.51 -19.97
N ALA A 519 16.02 11.53 -19.64
CA ALA A 519 16.88 10.84 -20.59
C ALA A 519 17.10 9.36 -20.22
N VAL A 520 17.28 8.52 -21.25
CA VAL A 520 17.65 7.11 -21.11
C VAL A 520 18.95 6.88 -21.89
N TYR A 521 19.92 6.22 -21.26
CA TYR A 521 21.23 5.93 -21.84
C TYR A 521 21.48 4.42 -21.85
N THR A 522 21.57 3.84 -23.04
CA THR A 522 21.98 2.45 -23.27
C THR A 522 23.44 2.34 -23.72
N SER A 523 24.09 3.47 -24.01
CA SER A 523 25.52 3.56 -24.29
C SER A 523 26.01 4.99 -24.09
N PHE A 524 27.14 5.14 -23.40
CA PHE A 524 27.89 6.39 -23.27
C PHE A 524 29.35 6.08 -22.86
N GLU A 525 30.26 7.02 -23.06
CA GLU A 525 31.64 6.93 -22.56
C GLU A 525 31.77 7.63 -21.19
N THR A 526 31.32 8.88 -21.10
CA THR A 526 31.28 9.65 -19.87
C THR A 526 30.00 10.47 -19.80
N LEU A 527 29.35 10.46 -18.63
CA LEU A 527 28.14 11.21 -18.32
C LEU A 527 28.41 12.13 -17.12
N GLU A 528 28.07 13.40 -17.25
CA GLU A 528 28.14 14.38 -16.16
C GLU A 528 26.76 14.94 -15.84
N LEU A 529 26.26 14.67 -14.62
CA LEU A 529 24.94 15.11 -14.16
C LEU A 529 25.02 15.60 -12.71
N GLY A 530 24.56 16.82 -12.46
CA GLY A 530 24.53 17.40 -11.11
C GLY A 530 25.91 17.53 -10.43
N GLY A 531 27.00 17.47 -11.20
CA GLY A 531 28.39 17.45 -10.72
C GLY A 531 28.96 16.05 -10.43
N LEU A 532 28.17 14.99 -10.65
CA LEU A 532 28.66 13.60 -10.65
C LEU A 532 29.16 13.23 -12.04
N VAL A 533 30.36 12.64 -12.11
CA VAL A 533 30.93 12.10 -13.34
C VAL A 533 30.89 10.57 -13.28
N ILE A 534 30.18 9.96 -14.22
CA ILE A 534 30.08 8.50 -14.40
C ILE A 534 30.80 8.14 -15.69
N ARG A 535 31.75 7.21 -15.61
CA ARG A 535 32.48 6.69 -16.78
C ARG A 535 32.06 5.25 -17.04
N ASN A 536 31.80 4.92 -18.30
CA ASN A 536 31.68 3.53 -18.71
C ASN A 536 33.07 3.02 -19.10
N LEU A 537 33.55 1.98 -18.41
CA LEU A 537 34.87 1.39 -18.66
C LEU A 537 34.80 0.29 -19.72
N ASN A 538 33.62 -0.26 -20.01
CA ASN A 538 33.46 -1.32 -21.00
C ASN A 538 33.23 -0.74 -22.40
N HIS A 539 34.18 -0.99 -23.28
CA HIS A 539 34.13 -0.65 -24.71
C HIS A 539 34.65 -1.80 -25.58
N TYR A 540 34.70 -3.00 -25.00
CA TYR A 540 35.22 -4.20 -25.65
C TYR A 540 34.14 -4.84 -26.52
N PRO A 541 34.51 -5.48 -27.65
CA PRO A 541 33.56 -6.25 -28.42
C PRO A 541 33.09 -7.47 -27.61
N ALA A 542 31.78 -7.71 -27.62
CA ALA A 542 31.14 -8.80 -26.88
C ALA A 542 30.30 -9.66 -27.84
N ASP A 543 30.45 -10.98 -27.71
CA ASP A 543 29.61 -11.96 -28.41
C ASP A 543 28.37 -12.34 -27.57
N ASP A 544 28.48 -12.23 -26.24
CA ASP A 544 27.40 -12.48 -25.27
C ASP A 544 26.74 -11.17 -24.84
N ASN A 545 25.42 -11.17 -24.63
CA ASN A 545 24.69 -9.97 -24.24
C ASN A 545 25.16 -9.43 -22.88
N ASN A 546 25.51 -10.31 -21.94
CA ASN A 546 26.01 -9.91 -20.63
C ASN A 546 27.31 -9.12 -20.73
N ASP A 547 28.17 -9.47 -21.68
CA ASP A 547 29.45 -8.78 -21.89
C ASP A 547 29.29 -7.42 -22.60
N THR A 548 28.08 -7.10 -23.08
CA THR A 548 27.72 -5.73 -23.50
C THR A 548 27.41 -4.81 -22.32
N SER A 549 27.34 -5.36 -21.09
CA SER A 549 27.08 -4.60 -19.87
C SER A 549 27.95 -3.36 -19.76
N GLN A 550 27.33 -2.20 -19.62
CA GLN A 550 28.04 -0.98 -19.27
C GLN A 550 28.65 -1.12 -17.87
N VAL A 551 29.98 -1.05 -17.78
CA VAL A 551 30.71 -1.11 -16.50
C VAL A 551 30.90 0.30 -15.97
N LEU A 552 30.06 0.70 -15.03
CA LEU A 552 30.00 2.10 -14.57
C LEU A 552 30.93 2.36 -13.39
N SER A 553 31.82 3.33 -13.54
CA SER A 553 32.78 3.76 -12.53
C SER A 553 32.56 5.22 -12.15
N PHE A 554 32.40 5.49 -10.85
CA PHE A 554 32.21 6.86 -10.35
C PHE A 554 32.64 7.04 -8.88
N TRP A 555 32.98 8.28 -8.52
CA TRP A 555 33.33 8.68 -7.16
C TRP A 555 32.18 9.43 -6.51
N LEU A 556 31.75 8.99 -5.33
CA LEU A 556 30.66 9.63 -4.60
C LEU A 556 30.77 9.38 -3.09
N GLY A 557 30.58 10.41 -2.27
CA GLY A 557 30.58 10.26 -0.80
C GLY A 557 31.89 9.71 -0.21
N GLY A 558 33.04 10.02 -0.84
CA GLY A 558 34.34 9.49 -0.42
C GLY A 558 34.61 8.04 -0.83
N TYR A 559 33.72 7.41 -1.60
CA TYR A 559 33.87 6.05 -2.10
C TYR A 559 33.95 6.00 -3.61
N HIS A 560 34.75 5.07 -4.13
CA HIS A 560 34.75 4.69 -5.54
C HIS A 560 33.82 3.49 -5.76
N TYR A 561 32.79 3.70 -6.58
CA TYR A 561 31.84 2.68 -6.98
C TYR A 561 32.23 2.08 -8.33
N LEU A 562 32.09 0.76 -8.42
CA LEU A 562 32.18 0.02 -9.67
C LEU A 562 30.93 -0.85 -9.84
N MET A 563 30.12 -0.53 -10.84
CA MET A 563 28.89 -1.25 -11.17
C MET A 563 29.14 -2.14 -12.38
N MET A 564 29.19 -3.46 -12.17
CA MET A 564 29.62 -4.39 -13.22
C MET A 564 28.50 -4.82 -14.18
N GLY A 565 27.22 -4.54 -13.86
CA GLY A 565 26.12 -5.22 -14.55
C GLY A 565 26.38 -6.73 -14.52
N ASP A 566 26.21 -7.39 -15.65
CA ASP A 566 26.38 -8.84 -15.77
C ASP A 566 27.66 -9.25 -16.49
N ALA A 567 28.60 -8.31 -16.62
CA ALA A 567 29.90 -8.50 -17.25
C ALA A 567 30.64 -9.73 -16.71
N SER A 568 31.12 -10.58 -17.62
CA SER A 568 31.77 -11.84 -17.28
C SER A 568 33.25 -11.68 -16.90
N ILE A 569 33.86 -12.79 -16.50
CA ILE A 569 35.32 -12.91 -16.28
C ILE A 569 36.15 -12.45 -17.50
N ALA A 570 35.60 -12.55 -18.73
CA ALA A 570 36.29 -12.07 -19.93
C ALA A 570 36.46 -10.55 -19.89
N ILE A 571 35.39 -9.81 -19.58
CA ILE A 571 35.43 -8.35 -19.42
C ILE A 571 36.29 -7.95 -18.22
N GLU A 572 36.20 -8.68 -17.11
CA GLU A 572 37.08 -8.45 -15.95
C GLU A 572 38.57 -8.54 -16.33
N SER A 573 38.93 -9.52 -17.17
CA SER A 573 40.30 -9.70 -17.63
C SER A 573 40.78 -8.56 -18.53
N GLU A 574 39.91 -7.98 -19.35
CA GLU A 574 40.26 -6.79 -20.16
C GLU A 574 40.40 -5.54 -19.28
N LEU A 575 39.49 -5.34 -18.31
CA LEU A 575 39.58 -4.24 -17.35
C LEU A 575 40.87 -4.28 -16.52
N ILE A 576 41.30 -5.48 -16.12
CA ILE A 576 42.57 -5.70 -15.41
C ILE A 576 43.76 -5.22 -16.25
N LYS A 577 43.78 -5.59 -17.54
CA LYS A 577 44.88 -5.26 -18.46
C LYS A 577 44.95 -3.76 -18.75
N GLU A 578 43.80 -3.14 -19.00
CA GLU A 578 43.75 -1.73 -19.40
C GLU A 578 43.89 -0.77 -18.21
N TYR A 579 43.30 -1.14 -17.07
CA TYR A 579 43.28 -0.32 -15.86
C TYR A 579 43.98 -1.02 -14.68
N PRO A 580 45.31 -1.25 -14.72
CA PRO A 580 46.03 -1.99 -13.69
C PRO A 580 46.00 -1.34 -12.29
N GLU A 581 45.69 -0.04 -12.22
CA GLU A 581 45.53 0.70 -10.97
C GLU A 581 44.07 0.83 -10.51
N LEU A 582 43.12 0.20 -11.22
CA LEU A 582 41.70 0.23 -10.85
C LEU A 582 41.52 -0.40 -9.47
N LYS A 583 41.01 0.42 -8.54
CA LYS A 583 40.49 0.01 -7.24
C LYS A 583 39.03 0.40 -7.17
N CYS A 584 38.28 -0.18 -6.25
CA CYS A 584 37.00 0.35 -5.84
C CYS A 584 36.79 0.06 -4.36
N ASP A 585 35.86 0.78 -3.75
CA ASP A 585 35.45 0.52 -2.37
C ASP A 585 34.12 -0.22 -2.33
N VAL A 586 33.23 0.06 -3.29
CA VAL A 586 31.90 -0.53 -3.42
C VAL A 586 31.78 -1.19 -4.79
N LEU A 587 31.54 -2.49 -4.79
CA LEU A 587 31.35 -3.29 -6.00
C LEU A 587 29.89 -3.76 -6.09
N LYS A 588 29.19 -3.47 -7.18
CA LYS A 588 28.06 -4.33 -7.60
C LYS A 588 28.67 -5.60 -8.17
N VAL A 589 28.47 -6.71 -7.47
CA VAL A 589 29.01 -8.02 -7.83
C VAL A 589 28.41 -8.42 -9.19
N SER A 590 29.26 -8.84 -10.11
CA SER A 590 28.84 -9.19 -11.47
C SER A 590 27.76 -10.26 -11.48
N HIS A 591 26.76 -10.11 -12.35
CA HIS A 591 25.79 -11.15 -12.71
C HIS A 591 25.12 -11.79 -11.50
N HIS A 592 24.62 -10.97 -10.58
CA HIS A 592 23.89 -11.40 -9.37
C HIS A 592 24.67 -12.39 -8.48
N GLY A 593 26.00 -12.45 -8.62
CA GLY A 593 26.87 -13.45 -7.97
C GLY A 593 26.93 -14.79 -8.70
N SER A 594 26.76 -14.81 -10.02
CA SER A 594 26.97 -15.97 -10.87
C SER A 594 28.44 -16.40 -10.91
N ASN A 595 28.70 -17.68 -11.18
CA ASN A 595 30.06 -18.22 -11.30
C ASN A 595 30.77 -17.77 -12.59
N THR A 596 30.07 -17.07 -13.47
CA THR A 596 30.58 -16.45 -14.70
C THR A 596 31.26 -15.09 -14.48
N GLY A 597 31.28 -14.59 -13.25
CA GLY A 597 31.86 -13.31 -12.85
C GLY A 597 32.56 -13.34 -11.49
N SER A 598 33.07 -12.18 -11.09
CA SER A 598 33.80 -11.89 -9.87
C SER A 598 34.98 -12.85 -9.63
N SER A 599 35.86 -12.98 -10.63
CA SER A 599 37.06 -13.83 -10.56
C SER A 599 38.01 -13.44 -9.42
N ALA A 600 38.81 -14.40 -8.97
CA ALA A 600 39.79 -14.17 -7.90
C ALA A 600 40.84 -13.12 -8.29
N ASP A 601 41.31 -13.13 -9.55
CA ASP A 601 42.30 -12.16 -10.04
C ASP A 601 41.71 -10.74 -10.08
N PHE A 602 40.45 -10.61 -10.51
CA PHE A 602 39.74 -9.33 -10.50
C PHE A 602 39.57 -8.80 -9.08
N LEU A 603 39.02 -9.60 -8.16
CA LEU A 603 38.84 -9.19 -6.75
C LEU A 603 40.17 -8.85 -6.06
N ALA A 604 41.24 -9.58 -6.37
CA ALA A 604 42.58 -9.29 -5.87
C ALA A 604 43.09 -7.92 -6.36
N GLN A 605 42.78 -7.55 -7.60
CA GLN A 605 43.14 -6.24 -8.15
C GLN A 605 42.27 -5.12 -7.58
N ILE A 606 40.94 -5.20 -7.66
CA ILE A 606 40.07 -4.05 -7.34
C ILE A 606 39.89 -3.82 -5.83
N GLN A 607 40.10 -4.84 -4.99
CA GLN A 607 40.10 -4.78 -3.52
C GLN A 607 38.90 -4.03 -2.88
N PRO A 608 37.65 -4.39 -3.23
CA PRO A 608 36.46 -3.75 -2.65
C PRO A 608 36.32 -4.01 -1.15
N GLN A 609 35.69 -3.08 -0.45
CA GLN A 609 35.32 -3.24 0.96
C GLN A 609 33.89 -3.76 1.10
N ILE A 610 33.01 -3.34 0.17
CA ILE A 610 31.58 -3.65 0.17
C ILE A 610 31.23 -4.34 -1.15
N GLY A 611 30.53 -5.47 -1.05
CA GLY A 611 29.92 -6.16 -2.19
C GLY A 611 28.40 -6.04 -2.14
N LEU A 612 27.78 -5.59 -3.22
CA LEU A 612 26.33 -5.47 -3.36
C LEU A 612 25.85 -6.53 -4.36
N VAL A 613 24.91 -7.36 -3.93
CA VAL A 613 24.34 -8.45 -4.74
C VAL A 613 22.83 -8.27 -4.79
N SER A 614 22.29 -7.91 -5.95
CA SER A 614 20.84 -7.88 -6.18
C SER A 614 20.37 -9.29 -6.54
N VAL A 615 19.49 -9.88 -5.75
CA VAL A 615 19.02 -11.26 -5.96
C VAL A 615 17.72 -11.55 -5.23
N ALA A 616 16.83 -12.32 -5.85
CA ALA A 616 15.59 -12.75 -5.22
C ALA A 616 15.83 -13.78 -4.11
N ARG A 617 15.02 -13.71 -3.04
CA ARG A 617 15.02 -14.68 -1.92
C ARG A 617 14.73 -16.11 -2.37
N HIS A 618 13.90 -16.28 -3.40
CA HIS A 618 13.55 -17.57 -4.00
C HIS A 618 13.90 -17.57 -5.50
N ASN A 619 15.17 -17.34 -5.82
CA ASN A 619 15.62 -17.35 -7.20
C ASN A 619 15.71 -18.78 -7.75
N LEU A 620 15.29 -18.95 -9.01
CA LEU A 620 15.31 -20.23 -9.72
C LEU A 620 16.67 -20.53 -10.36
N TYR A 621 17.54 -19.54 -10.44
CA TYR A 621 18.86 -19.61 -11.11
C TYR A 621 19.97 -20.17 -10.21
N GLY A 622 19.74 -20.28 -8.90
CA GLY A 622 20.74 -20.74 -7.93
C GLY A 622 21.80 -19.68 -7.58
N HIS A 623 21.48 -18.40 -7.78
CA HIS A 623 22.33 -17.27 -7.43
C HIS A 623 22.10 -16.78 -5.99
N PRO A 624 23.08 -16.11 -5.36
CA PRO A 624 24.48 -16.14 -5.74
C PRO A 624 25.05 -17.55 -5.54
N HIS A 625 26.04 -17.93 -6.37
CA HIS A 625 26.71 -19.21 -6.20
C HIS A 625 27.55 -19.22 -4.91
N GLU A 626 27.50 -20.34 -4.17
CA GLU A 626 28.24 -20.51 -2.91
C GLU A 626 29.76 -20.29 -3.09
N GLU A 627 30.31 -20.67 -4.25
CA GLU A 627 31.73 -20.43 -4.56
C GLU A 627 32.06 -18.93 -4.64
N VAL A 628 31.20 -18.13 -5.26
CA VAL A 628 31.38 -16.68 -5.38
C VAL A 628 31.27 -16.03 -4.00
N MET A 629 30.27 -16.42 -3.21
CA MET A 629 30.11 -15.92 -1.83
C MET A 629 31.30 -16.30 -0.94
N SER A 630 31.81 -17.52 -1.08
CA SER A 630 33.02 -17.98 -0.37
C SER A 630 34.24 -17.17 -0.79
N ARG A 631 34.38 -16.86 -2.08
CA ARG A 631 35.44 -16.02 -2.62
C ARG A 631 35.34 -14.61 -2.05
N LEU A 632 34.18 -13.96 -2.12
CA LEU A 632 33.97 -12.61 -1.57
C LEU A 632 34.37 -12.54 -0.09
N ASN A 633 33.94 -13.53 0.70
CA ASN A 633 34.29 -13.64 2.12
C ASN A 633 35.81 -13.87 2.34
N ALA A 634 36.47 -14.68 1.50
CA ALA A 634 37.90 -14.93 1.59
C ALA A 634 38.75 -13.67 1.36
N TYR A 635 38.27 -12.73 0.54
CA TYR A 635 38.90 -11.41 0.34
C TYR A 635 38.49 -10.38 1.42
N GLY A 636 37.70 -10.78 2.43
CA GLY A 636 37.26 -9.90 3.51
C GLY A 636 36.20 -8.87 3.07
N ILE A 637 35.51 -9.11 1.95
CA ILE A 637 34.51 -8.20 1.40
C ILE A 637 33.22 -8.35 2.21
N ARG A 638 32.68 -7.23 2.69
CA ARG A 638 31.39 -7.24 3.39
C ARG A 638 30.25 -7.23 2.38
N THR A 639 29.64 -8.38 2.17
CA THR A 639 28.57 -8.56 1.19
C THR A 639 27.18 -8.26 1.76
N TYR A 640 26.33 -7.62 0.97
CA TYR A 640 24.92 -7.40 1.25
C TYR A 640 24.06 -7.89 0.10
N LEU A 641 23.03 -8.67 0.42
CA LEU A 641 22.12 -9.29 -0.54
C LEU A 641 20.71 -8.71 -0.36
N THR A 642 20.02 -8.36 -1.44
CA THR A 642 18.61 -7.92 -1.32
C THR A 642 17.70 -9.01 -0.73
N SER A 643 17.96 -10.28 -1.02
CA SER A 643 17.25 -11.44 -0.46
C SER A 643 17.26 -11.52 1.07
N GLU A 644 18.35 -11.09 1.71
CA GLU A 644 18.57 -11.15 3.16
C GLU A 644 18.35 -9.79 3.82
N ASN A 645 18.95 -8.74 3.25
CA ASN A 645 19.01 -7.40 3.82
C ASN A 645 17.89 -6.49 3.31
N GLY A 646 17.13 -6.90 2.29
CA GLY A 646 16.25 -6.02 1.54
C GLY A 646 17.04 -4.91 0.83
N MET A 647 16.38 -3.78 0.59
CA MET A 647 16.99 -2.57 0.09
C MET A 647 18.20 -2.14 0.93
N VAL A 648 19.28 -1.77 0.25
CA VAL A 648 20.55 -1.34 0.88
C VAL A 648 20.86 0.08 0.47
N HIS A 649 21.00 0.97 1.46
CA HIS A 649 21.36 2.37 1.25
C HIS A 649 22.80 2.62 1.69
N LEU A 650 23.57 3.29 0.83
CA LEU A 650 24.79 3.99 1.19
C LEU A 650 24.50 5.49 1.17
N TYR A 651 24.27 6.05 2.34
CA TYR A 651 24.06 7.48 2.51
C TYR A 651 25.38 8.20 2.65
N PHE A 652 25.49 9.40 2.08
CA PHE A 652 26.68 10.21 2.22
C PHE A 652 26.35 11.67 2.48
N LYS A 653 27.15 12.29 3.35
CA LYS A 653 27.13 13.72 3.61
C LYS A 653 28.56 14.18 3.82
N ASP A 654 28.99 15.13 3.00
CA ASP A 654 30.39 15.54 2.93
C ASP A 654 31.25 14.28 2.68
N ASP A 655 32.30 14.05 3.48
CA ASP A 655 33.18 12.86 3.35
C ASP A 655 32.75 11.67 4.24
N GLN A 656 31.55 11.74 4.85
CA GLN A 656 31.05 10.66 5.70
C GLN A 656 30.00 9.84 4.96
N THR A 657 30.23 8.52 4.90
CA THR A 657 29.27 7.56 4.38
C THR A 657 28.82 6.58 5.46
N TRP A 658 27.54 6.23 5.47
CA TRP A 658 26.98 5.21 6.35
C TRP A 658 25.99 4.32 5.61
N LEU A 659 25.95 3.05 6.03
CA LEU A 659 25.11 2.03 5.41
C LEU A 659 23.88 1.73 6.27
N LYS A 660 22.72 1.57 5.63
CA LYS A 660 21.47 1.13 6.25
C LYS A 660 20.81 0.07 5.36
N THR A 661 20.28 -0.98 5.96
CA THR A 661 19.47 -2.00 5.27
C THR A 661 18.01 -1.91 5.72
N ALA A 662 17.07 -2.27 4.84
CA ALA A 662 15.64 -2.27 5.15
C ALA A 662 15.26 -3.41 6.11
N LYS A 663 15.83 -4.61 5.90
CA LYS A 663 15.74 -5.72 6.86
C LYS A 663 16.95 -5.65 7.79
N LYS A 664 16.68 -5.69 9.11
CA LYS A 664 17.73 -5.92 10.10
C LYS A 664 18.13 -7.39 9.97
N GLY A 665 19.36 -7.63 9.53
CA GLY A 665 20.03 -8.92 9.67
C GLY A 665 20.28 -9.26 11.13
#